data_AF-A0A0F9DP71-F1
#
_entry.id   AF-A0A0F9DP71-F1
#
_cell.length_a   1.000
_cell.length_b   1.000
_cell.length_c   1.000
_cell.angle_alpha   90.00
_cell.angle_beta   90.00
_cell.angle_gamma   90.00
#
_symmetry.space_group_name_H-M   'P 1'
#
loop_
_entity.id
_entity.type
_entity.pdbx_description
1 polymer ?
#
loop_
_entity_poly.entity_id
_entity_poly.type
_entity_poly.pdbx_seq_one_letter_code
_entity_poly.pdbx_strand_id
1 'polypeptide(L)'
;NFVEKLEQGQQELQVKFDNWNRLGKLKNSMSLDEFNKKAAYLLRDPSIWAYGTLKDKQGNKLEVHPFQDRIMNDKNRFVHIHAANQMGKTWAAAVVKGLHHAIHVNNASVMIISAVEDQAIGILDEMKWMAKRARIDYDELIGDVSNRAELHLYFGKDNISVIRTFPPTMSVLSFPSTLTEMDENNFWEKIGKLEPTEYYDQCVEPRSNATKNWKHPFLTMGQIVGITNPNGKQGLGFRCLNDSRYNNYKYCWLANPNNTLEEYLFHKKRLPSYRFASIYAATYEDVEGGFITRDQYDNFASYGHRMIIPPQATIYLGGDFASEDPKGKNRDWNVIYGVIQVKRVEKDAEERLPRLKVVYMKEWPPGTASRVVYDEIRRLRDSGVNITKFAYDKVGIGDKVANDLIDRGILSRYNIEVLTYSLPNKSDVFINFQTMFEQGLIEGCDIPKLKDQIFGLKVEQPLGSVHLKIHHATEGIKDDHCFIARTKVLTGDGQIPIEKIKVGDYVLTRKGFRKVIATGNRLEKTITKFGLTGTPDHPFITKNGIKRFKYVNALDTLYIWNEKLLSIKEGNIIDILIQNTNILGIITGLTLNGKKLLKHFIDKSGKILMVPFQKVMQYITKMEIPSITLLTILNSPL
;
A
#
# COMPACT_ATOMS: atom_id res chain seq x y z
N ASN A 1 19.54 -17.78 -11.26
CA ASN A 1 19.97 -19.08 -10.75
C ASN A 1 19.61 -19.22 -9.27
N PHE A 2 18.35 -19.56 -8.97
CA PHE A 2 17.86 -19.65 -7.60
C PHE A 2 18.17 -21.03 -6.98
N VAL A 3 17.97 -22.10 -7.78
CA VAL A 3 18.20 -23.49 -7.39
C VAL A 3 19.64 -23.72 -6.93
N GLU A 4 20.63 -23.28 -7.72
CA GLU A 4 22.05 -23.41 -7.34
C GLU A 4 22.38 -22.73 -6.01
N LYS A 5 21.80 -21.55 -5.73
CA LYS A 5 22.04 -20.85 -4.46
C LYS A 5 21.40 -21.58 -3.27
N LEU A 6 20.25 -22.19 -3.48
CA LEU A 6 19.58 -22.99 -2.46
C LEU A 6 20.37 -24.27 -2.17
N GLU A 7 20.82 -24.97 -3.22
CA GLU A 7 21.66 -26.17 -3.09
C GLU A 7 22.97 -25.87 -2.38
N GLN A 8 23.67 -24.80 -2.78
CA GLN A 8 24.90 -24.36 -2.12
C GLN A 8 24.65 -24.07 -0.64
N GLY A 9 23.59 -23.31 -0.32
CA GLY A 9 23.24 -23.00 1.06
C GLY A 9 22.89 -24.26 1.87
N GLN A 10 22.24 -25.24 1.25
CA GLN A 10 21.90 -26.51 1.90
C GLN A 10 23.15 -27.33 2.21
N GLN A 11 24.13 -27.35 1.29
CA GLN A 11 25.42 -28.01 1.53
C GLN A 11 26.19 -27.34 2.68
N GLU A 12 26.26 -26.00 2.70
CA GLU A 12 26.88 -25.22 3.78
C GLU A 12 26.24 -25.54 5.14
N LEU A 13 24.92 -25.61 5.19
CA LEU A 13 24.17 -25.91 6.41
C LEU A 13 24.33 -27.37 6.85
N GLN A 14 24.32 -28.31 5.91
CA GLN A 14 24.49 -29.75 6.21
C GLN A 14 25.83 -30.02 6.89
N VAL A 15 26.91 -29.34 6.46
CA VAL A 15 28.23 -29.44 7.11
C VAL A 15 28.16 -29.04 8.59
N LYS A 16 27.35 -28.05 8.96
CA LYS A 16 27.15 -27.68 10.37
C LYS A 16 26.48 -28.80 11.15
N PHE A 17 25.43 -29.39 10.60
CA PHE A 17 24.70 -30.49 11.24
C PHE A 17 25.52 -31.78 11.34
N ASP A 18 26.31 -32.08 10.32
CA ASP A 18 27.22 -33.23 10.32
C ASP A 18 28.31 -33.10 11.39
N ASN A 19 28.81 -31.88 11.62
CA ASN A 19 29.74 -31.62 12.71
C ASN A 19 29.13 -31.90 14.10
N TRP A 20 27.87 -31.51 14.31
CA TRP A 20 27.13 -31.83 15.54
C TRP A 20 26.89 -33.34 15.68
N ASN A 21 26.41 -34.00 14.62
CA ASN A 21 26.18 -35.44 14.61
C ASN A 21 27.47 -36.23 14.88
N ARG A 22 28.59 -35.79 14.30
CA ARG A 22 29.92 -36.38 14.54
C ARG A 22 30.35 -36.25 15.99
N LEU A 23 30.16 -35.09 16.61
CA LEU A 23 30.46 -34.91 18.04
C LEU A 23 29.63 -35.88 18.89
N GLY A 24 28.34 -36.05 18.59
CA GLY A 24 27.46 -37.01 19.26
C GLY A 24 27.95 -38.46 19.19
N LYS A 25 28.49 -38.88 18.03
CA LYS A 25 29.08 -40.23 17.84
C LYS A 25 30.35 -40.44 18.69
N LEU A 26 31.10 -39.38 18.94
CA LEU A 26 32.35 -39.43 19.73
C LEU A 26 32.11 -39.27 21.24
N LYS A 27 30.85 -39.14 21.71
CA LYS A 27 30.52 -38.92 23.12
C LYS A 27 31.12 -39.97 24.06
N ASN A 28 31.15 -41.24 23.64
CA ASN A 28 31.69 -42.34 24.44
C ASN A 28 33.21 -42.50 24.30
N SER A 29 33.84 -41.80 23.36
CA SER A 29 35.28 -41.88 23.09
C SER A 29 36.07 -40.67 23.61
N MET A 30 35.44 -39.79 24.40
CA MET A 30 36.09 -38.63 25.03
C MET A 30 35.58 -38.41 26.43
N SER A 31 36.29 -37.60 27.23
CA SER A 31 35.82 -37.24 28.57
C SER A 31 34.55 -36.38 28.51
N LEU A 32 33.72 -36.45 29.55
CA LEU A 32 32.49 -35.64 29.64
C LEU A 32 32.78 -34.13 29.60
N ASP A 33 33.86 -33.68 30.24
CA ASP A 33 34.29 -32.28 30.23
C ASP A 33 34.68 -31.82 28.82
N GLU A 34 35.46 -32.64 28.11
CA GLU A 34 35.85 -32.35 26.73
C GLU A 34 34.63 -32.29 25.79
N PHE A 35 33.72 -33.25 25.93
CA PHE A 35 32.46 -33.25 25.17
C PHE A 35 31.66 -31.98 25.43
N ASN A 36 31.46 -31.63 26.71
CA ASN A 36 30.69 -30.45 27.10
C ASN A 36 31.31 -29.16 26.57
N LYS A 37 32.64 -29.00 26.61
CA LYS A 37 33.34 -27.84 26.04
C LYS A 37 33.15 -27.73 24.53
N LYS A 38 33.29 -28.85 23.80
CA LYS A 38 33.07 -28.89 22.33
C LYS A 38 31.61 -28.62 21.98
N ALA A 39 30.67 -29.22 22.71
CA ALA A 39 29.24 -29.00 22.50
C ALA A 39 28.87 -27.53 22.76
N ALA A 40 29.30 -26.97 23.90
CA ALA A 40 29.06 -25.57 24.24
C ALA A 40 29.64 -24.60 23.21
N TYR A 41 30.77 -24.93 22.57
CA TYR A 41 31.32 -24.13 21.47
C TYR A 41 30.44 -24.17 20.21
N LEU A 42 29.97 -25.36 19.81
CA LEU A 42 29.12 -25.52 18.63
C LEU A 42 27.74 -24.88 18.81
N LEU A 43 27.16 -24.99 20.02
CA LEU A 43 25.85 -24.42 20.36
C LEU A 43 25.84 -22.87 20.41
N ARG A 44 26.99 -22.23 20.20
CA ARG A 44 27.06 -20.77 19.97
C ARG A 44 26.39 -20.35 18.66
N ASP A 45 26.32 -21.25 17.68
CA ASP A 45 25.57 -21.04 16.44
C ASP A 45 24.09 -21.37 16.68
N PRO A 46 23.15 -20.41 16.52
CA PRO A 46 21.72 -20.64 16.75
C PRO A 46 21.12 -21.76 15.88
N SER A 47 21.63 -22.01 14.67
CA SER A 47 21.14 -23.09 13.81
C SER A 47 21.58 -24.46 14.32
N ILE A 48 22.83 -24.58 14.79
CA ILE A 48 23.31 -25.80 15.42
C ILE A 48 22.59 -26.03 16.75
N TRP A 49 22.38 -24.98 17.53
CA TRP A 49 21.63 -25.06 18.77
C TRP A 49 20.17 -25.50 18.57
N ALA A 50 19.50 -24.95 17.57
CA ALA A 50 18.16 -25.36 17.16
C ALA A 50 18.13 -26.86 16.80
N TYR A 51 19.02 -27.31 15.92
CA TYR A 51 19.12 -28.70 15.49
C TYR A 51 19.49 -29.67 16.62
N GLY A 52 20.35 -29.24 17.54
CA GLY A 52 20.84 -30.05 18.65
C GLY A 52 19.88 -30.14 19.84
N THR A 53 19.01 -29.15 20.03
CA THR A 53 18.23 -28.96 21.26
C THR A 53 16.72 -28.95 21.02
N LEU A 54 16.25 -28.30 19.96
CA LEU A 54 14.84 -28.07 19.71
C LEU A 54 14.21 -29.20 18.88
N LYS A 55 12.88 -29.29 18.96
CA LYS A 55 12.09 -30.25 18.20
C LYS A 55 10.97 -29.59 17.41
N ASP A 56 10.72 -30.12 16.22
CA ASP A 56 9.57 -29.73 15.40
C ASP A 56 8.24 -30.20 16.04
N LYS A 57 7.11 -29.97 15.34
CA LYS A 57 5.78 -30.38 15.84
C LYS A 57 5.57 -31.90 15.78
N GLN A 58 6.41 -32.62 15.04
CA GLN A 58 6.42 -34.07 14.88
C GLN A 58 7.39 -34.76 15.85
N GLY A 59 8.17 -34.00 16.62
CA GLY A 59 9.14 -34.50 17.59
C GLY A 59 10.54 -34.80 17.01
N ASN A 60 10.78 -34.49 15.73
CA ASN A 60 12.09 -34.64 15.10
C ASN A 60 13.02 -33.48 15.48
N LYS A 61 14.32 -33.65 15.19
CA LYS A 61 15.29 -32.55 15.31
C LYS A 61 14.86 -31.40 14.40
N LEU A 62 15.01 -30.20 14.91
CA LEU A 62 14.58 -29.02 14.19
C LEU A 62 15.63 -28.59 13.16
N GLU A 63 15.34 -28.81 11.89
CA GLU A 63 16.19 -28.38 10.78
C GLU A 63 15.70 -27.03 10.23
N VAL A 64 16.60 -26.05 10.22
CA VAL A 64 16.34 -24.73 9.63
C VAL A 64 16.71 -24.73 8.14
N HIS A 65 16.23 -23.76 7.39
CA HIS A 65 16.59 -23.56 5.99
C HIS A 65 17.84 -22.67 5.84
N PRO A 66 18.56 -22.72 4.70
CA PRO A 66 19.78 -21.94 4.50
C PRO A 66 19.62 -20.43 4.69
N PHE A 67 18.48 -19.87 4.27
CA PHE A 67 18.23 -18.44 4.48
C PHE A 67 17.96 -18.11 5.96
N GLN A 68 17.35 -19.04 6.71
CA GLN A 68 17.09 -18.90 8.14
C GLN A 68 18.42 -18.94 8.91
N ASP A 69 19.33 -19.84 8.53
CA ASP A 69 20.68 -19.89 9.09
C ASP A 69 21.40 -18.54 8.98
N ARG A 70 21.36 -17.93 7.78
CA ARG A 70 22.02 -16.64 7.51
C ARG A 70 21.46 -15.51 8.36
N ILE A 71 20.14 -15.39 8.46
CA ILE A 71 19.52 -14.28 9.22
C ILE A 71 19.70 -14.44 10.74
N MET A 72 19.68 -15.68 11.26
CA MET A 72 19.88 -15.91 12.69
C MET A 72 21.32 -15.62 13.11
N ASN A 73 22.29 -16.05 12.29
CA ASN A 73 23.72 -15.91 12.55
C ASN A 73 24.30 -14.51 12.24
N ASP A 74 23.51 -13.57 11.74
CA ASP A 74 24.00 -12.21 11.47
C ASP A 74 24.41 -11.49 12.78
N LYS A 75 25.65 -11.00 12.80
CA LYS A 75 26.29 -10.31 13.93
C LYS A 75 26.24 -8.78 13.83
N ASN A 76 25.75 -8.20 12.74
CA ASN A 76 25.54 -6.77 12.65
C ASN A 76 24.48 -6.34 13.67
N ARG A 77 24.70 -5.18 14.29
CA ARG A 77 23.78 -4.65 15.29
C ARG A 77 22.42 -4.30 14.70
N PHE A 78 22.37 -3.90 13.43
CA PHE A 78 21.13 -3.57 12.74
C PHE A 78 20.91 -4.55 11.60
N VAL A 79 19.84 -5.35 11.68
CA VAL A 79 19.51 -6.39 10.69
C VAL A 79 18.09 -6.14 10.22
N HIS A 80 17.88 -6.15 8.90
CA HIS A 80 16.55 -6.01 8.31
C HIS A 80 16.30 -7.15 7.34
N ILE A 81 15.18 -7.83 7.55
CA ILE A 81 14.76 -9.00 6.80
C ILE A 81 13.44 -8.65 6.13
N HIS A 82 13.48 -8.50 4.81
CA HIS A 82 12.30 -8.31 4.00
C HIS A 82 12.11 -9.53 3.10
N ALA A 83 11.22 -10.41 3.52
CA ALA A 83 11.03 -11.71 2.91
C ALA A 83 9.55 -11.94 2.55
N ALA A 84 9.31 -12.93 1.69
CA ALA A 84 7.97 -13.33 1.30
C ALA A 84 7.16 -13.88 2.48
N ASN A 85 5.83 -13.91 2.31
CA ASN A 85 4.92 -14.45 3.31
C ASN A 85 5.12 -15.96 3.48
N GLN A 86 4.82 -16.45 4.69
CA GLN A 86 4.82 -17.88 5.02
C GLN A 86 6.16 -18.61 4.77
N MET A 87 7.27 -17.89 4.90
CA MET A 87 8.61 -18.45 4.72
C MET A 87 9.22 -18.98 6.02
N GLY A 88 8.64 -18.65 7.18
CA GLY A 88 9.29 -18.92 8.48
C GLY A 88 10.33 -17.88 8.87
N LYS A 89 10.20 -16.64 8.38
CA LYS A 89 11.08 -15.50 8.70
C LYS A 89 11.02 -15.11 10.19
N THR A 90 9.82 -14.87 10.71
CA THR A 90 9.56 -14.57 12.13
C THR A 90 9.94 -15.74 13.02
N TRP A 91 9.65 -16.96 12.57
CA TRP A 91 10.01 -18.16 13.32
C TRP A 91 11.54 -18.29 13.52
N ALA A 92 12.34 -18.07 12.48
CA ALA A 92 13.79 -18.14 12.62
C ALA A 92 14.35 -16.93 13.40
N ALA A 93 14.00 -15.71 12.96
CA ALA A 93 14.61 -14.49 13.45
C ALA A 93 14.05 -14.00 14.79
N ALA A 94 12.84 -14.39 15.17
CA ALA A 94 12.26 -14.08 16.47
C ALA A 94 12.24 -15.28 17.41
N VAL A 95 11.58 -16.38 17.01
CA VAL A 95 11.38 -17.53 17.92
C VAL A 95 12.70 -18.23 18.26
N VAL A 96 13.45 -18.69 17.25
CA VAL A 96 14.70 -19.44 17.49
C VAL A 96 15.81 -18.53 18.00
N LYS A 97 16.06 -17.41 17.32
CA LYS A 97 17.11 -16.46 17.71
C LYS A 97 16.84 -15.82 19.08
N GLY A 98 15.61 -15.39 19.35
CA GLY A 98 15.23 -14.80 20.62
C GLY A 98 15.41 -15.77 21.79
N LEU A 99 14.98 -17.03 21.63
CA LEU A 99 15.17 -18.06 22.65
C LEU A 99 16.65 -18.41 22.84
N HIS A 100 17.42 -18.56 21.75
CA HIS A 100 18.87 -18.76 21.80
C HIS A 100 19.59 -17.64 22.56
N HIS A 101 19.25 -16.38 22.25
CA HIS A 101 19.81 -15.21 22.89
C HIS A 101 19.49 -15.17 24.38
N ALA A 102 18.23 -15.42 24.75
CA ALA A 102 17.79 -15.42 26.14
C ALA A 102 18.49 -16.51 26.98
N ILE A 103 18.79 -17.66 26.38
CA ILE A 103 19.50 -18.77 27.06
C ILE A 103 20.99 -18.49 27.24
N HIS A 104 21.63 -17.87 26.24
CA HIS A 104 23.09 -17.72 26.23
C HIS A 104 23.60 -16.41 26.81
N VAL A 105 22.73 -15.44 27.05
CA VAL A 105 23.08 -14.14 27.64
C VAL A 105 22.59 -14.10 29.08
N ASN A 106 23.50 -13.84 30.02
CA ASN A 106 23.13 -13.67 31.41
C ASN A 106 22.29 -12.40 31.59
N ASN A 107 21.15 -12.52 32.27
CA ASN A 107 20.18 -11.45 32.49
C ASN A 107 19.73 -10.80 31.18
N ALA A 108 19.45 -11.61 30.16
CA ALA A 108 18.99 -11.12 28.88
C ALA A 108 17.66 -10.38 29.00
N SER A 109 17.45 -9.37 28.16
CA SER A 109 16.16 -8.70 28.00
C SER A 109 15.82 -8.67 26.51
N VAL A 110 15.07 -9.68 26.07
CA VAL A 110 14.64 -9.81 24.68
C VAL A 110 13.28 -9.13 24.53
N MET A 111 13.15 -8.23 23.56
CA MET A 111 11.93 -7.51 23.28
C MET A 111 11.40 -7.87 21.90
N ILE A 112 10.16 -8.34 21.83
CA ILE A 112 9.45 -8.65 20.59
C ILE A 112 8.34 -7.63 20.44
N ILE A 113 8.39 -6.81 19.40
CA ILE A 113 7.39 -5.80 19.09
C ILE A 113 6.70 -6.25 17.80
N SER A 114 5.39 -6.44 17.82
CA SER A 114 4.61 -6.77 16.62
C SER A 114 3.48 -5.77 16.41
N ALA A 115 2.85 -5.77 15.23
CA ALA A 115 1.84 -4.79 14.83
C ALA A 115 0.64 -4.75 15.80
N VAL A 116 0.23 -5.91 16.32
CA VAL A 116 -0.84 -6.07 17.30
C VAL A 116 -0.39 -6.97 18.45
N GLU A 117 -0.99 -6.80 19.62
CA GLU A 117 -0.61 -7.51 20.84
C GLU A 117 -0.76 -9.04 20.71
N ASP A 118 -1.89 -9.50 20.16
CA ASP A 118 -2.16 -10.93 19.94
C ASP A 118 -1.11 -11.60 19.04
N GLN A 119 -0.61 -10.87 18.04
CA GLN A 119 0.44 -11.38 17.16
C GLN A 119 1.77 -11.51 17.91
N ALA A 120 2.11 -10.52 18.74
CA ALA A 120 3.30 -10.58 19.58
C ALA A 120 3.21 -11.75 20.58
N ILE A 121 2.06 -11.89 21.27
CA ILE A 121 1.79 -13.01 22.18
C ILE A 121 1.88 -14.36 21.45
N GLY A 122 1.37 -14.46 20.22
CA GLY A 122 1.46 -15.68 19.41
C GLY A 122 2.90 -16.12 19.13
N ILE A 123 3.83 -15.18 18.95
CA ILE A 123 5.26 -15.48 18.79
C ILE A 123 5.84 -16.05 20.09
N LEU A 124 5.48 -15.47 21.24
CA LEU A 124 5.93 -15.95 22.55
C LEU A 124 5.33 -17.31 22.90
N ASP A 125 4.07 -17.55 22.55
CA ASP A 125 3.44 -18.86 22.72
C ASP A 125 4.17 -19.94 21.91
N GLU A 126 4.59 -19.66 20.67
CA GLU A 126 5.43 -20.59 19.91
C GLU A 126 6.80 -20.82 20.58
N MET A 127 7.43 -19.80 21.19
CA MET A 127 8.65 -20.00 22.00
C MET A 127 8.40 -20.94 23.19
N LYS A 128 7.30 -20.75 23.93
CA LYS A 128 6.91 -21.60 25.05
C LYS A 128 6.67 -23.04 24.62
N TRP A 129 5.95 -23.25 23.52
CA TRP A 129 5.72 -24.59 22.97
C TRP A 129 7.03 -25.26 22.54
N MET A 130 7.97 -24.51 21.98
CA MET A 130 9.29 -25.03 21.62
C MET A 130 10.13 -25.37 22.84
N ALA A 131 10.17 -24.50 23.86
CA ALA A 131 10.84 -24.76 25.13
C ALA A 131 10.28 -26.03 25.80
N LYS A 132 8.95 -26.16 25.86
CA LYS A 132 8.28 -27.35 26.41
C LYS A 132 8.63 -28.62 25.65
N ARG A 133 8.61 -28.60 24.31
CA ARG A 133 9.01 -29.75 23.47
C ARG A 133 10.48 -30.14 23.66
N ALA A 134 11.33 -29.15 23.91
CA ALA A 134 12.76 -29.32 24.16
C ALA A 134 13.09 -29.65 25.63
N ARG A 135 12.11 -29.63 26.55
CA ARG A 135 12.31 -29.76 28.00
C ARG A 135 13.27 -28.71 28.56
N ILE A 136 13.14 -27.48 28.08
CA ILE A 136 13.80 -26.30 28.64
C ILE A 136 12.89 -25.78 29.74
N ASP A 137 13.42 -25.67 30.96
CA ASP A 137 12.68 -25.17 32.11
C ASP A 137 12.44 -23.65 32.00
N TYR A 138 11.23 -23.21 32.34
CA TYR A 138 10.82 -21.81 32.38
C TYR A 138 9.68 -21.62 33.38
N ASP A 139 9.58 -20.42 33.96
CA ASP A 139 8.39 -20.04 34.73
C ASP A 139 7.57 -18.99 33.99
N GLU A 140 6.27 -19.05 34.23
CA GLU A 140 5.34 -17.99 33.88
C GLU A 140 5.05 -17.17 35.13
N LEU A 141 5.14 -15.85 35.05
CA LEU A 141 4.60 -14.99 36.10
C LEU A 141 3.07 -15.11 36.08
N ILE A 142 2.55 -16.04 36.85
CA ILE A 142 1.12 -16.21 37.10
C ILE A 142 0.76 -15.26 38.25
N GLY A 143 0.43 -14.02 37.92
CA GLY A 143 -0.39 -13.19 38.82
C GLY A 143 -1.85 -13.63 38.77
N ASP A 144 -2.75 -12.91 39.47
CA ASP A 144 -4.21 -13.13 39.39
C ASP A 144 -4.78 -12.99 37.95
N VAL A 145 -3.97 -12.45 37.04
CA VAL A 145 -4.18 -12.44 35.59
C VAL A 145 -2.96 -13.11 34.96
N SER A 146 -3.14 -14.19 34.20
CA SER A 146 -2.02 -14.87 33.54
C SER A 146 -1.29 -13.87 32.62
N ASN A 147 -0.05 -13.51 32.93
CA ASN A 147 0.70 -12.56 32.12
C ASN A 147 1.22 -13.25 30.85
N ARG A 148 0.38 -13.30 29.80
CA ARG A 148 0.72 -13.93 28.51
C ARG A 148 1.79 -13.18 27.71
N ALA A 149 2.26 -12.03 28.20
CA ALA A 149 3.19 -11.16 27.48
C ALA A 149 4.66 -11.30 27.90
N GLU A 150 4.98 -12.14 28.88
CA GLU A 150 6.35 -12.36 29.34
C GLU A 150 6.70 -13.85 29.53
N LEU A 151 7.99 -14.17 29.39
CA LEU A 151 8.58 -15.49 29.67
C LEU A 151 9.89 -15.31 30.43
N HIS A 152 10.02 -15.97 31.58
CA HIS A 152 11.19 -15.87 32.46
C HIS A 152 11.96 -17.20 32.43
N LEU A 153 13.24 -17.13 32.09
CA LEU A 153 14.14 -18.27 31.98
C LEU A 153 15.20 -18.20 33.08
N TYR A 154 15.26 -19.24 33.92
CA TYR A 154 16.11 -19.28 35.10
C TYR A 154 17.34 -20.16 34.86
N PHE A 155 18.53 -19.57 34.99
CA PHE A 155 19.81 -20.28 34.78
C PHE A 155 20.71 -20.15 36.02
N GLY A 156 20.32 -20.82 37.11
CA GLY A 156 20.98 -20.70 38.42
C GLY A 156 20.25 -19.73 39.36
N LYS A 157 20.86 -19.40 40.51
CA LYS A 157 20.17 -18.63 41.57
C LYS A 157 19.91 -17.17 41.24
N ASP A 158 20.78 -16.52 40.46
CA ASP A 158 20.77 -15.06 40.27
C ASP A 158 20.73 -14.63 38.79
N ASN A 159 20.41 -15.55 37.88
CA ASN A 159 20.45 -15.30 36.44
C ASN A 159 19.07 -15.55 35.82
N ILE A 160 18.36 -14.45 35.56
CA ILE A 160 17.00 -14.50 35.02
C ILE A 160 16.99 -13.72 33.71
N SER A 161 16.81 -14.45 32.62
CA SER A 161 16.59 -13.86 31.30
C SER A 161 15.10 -13.70 31.06
N VAL A 162 14.68 -12.57 30.49
CA VAL A 162 13.27 -12.28 30.24
C VAL A 162 13.05 -11.99 28.76
N ILE A 163 12.02 -12.62 28.20
CA ILE A 163 11.47 -12.31 26.88
C ILE A 163 10.13 -11.60 27.09
N ARG A 164 9.96 -10.44 26.46
CA ARG A 164 8.75 -9.61 26.58
C ARG A 164 8.18 -9.28 25.22
N THR A 165 6.86 -9.36 25.10
CA THR A 165 6.13 -8.99 23.90
C THR A 165 5.37 -7.69 24.09
N PHE A 166 5.38 -6.83 23.07
CA PHE A 166 4.67 -5.56 23.09
C PHE A 166 3.93 -5.32 21.77
N PRO A 167 2.72 -4.74 21.80
CA PRO A 167 2.25 -3.93 20.69
C PRO A 167 3.09 -2.64 20.59
N PRO A 168 3.06 -1.91 19.45
CA PRO A 168 3.84 -0.70 19.26
C PRO A 168 3.23 0.42 20.13
N THR A 169 3.71 0.57 21.35
CA THR A 169 3.18 1.48 22.37
C THR A 169 4.29 2.03 23.26
N MET A 170 4.01 3.07 24.03
CA MET A 170 5.00 3.71 24.91
C MET A 170 5.46 2.83 26.08
N SER A 171 4.82 1.67 26.32
CA SER A 171 5.22 0.72 27.38
C SER A 171 6.64 0.16 27.19
N VAL A 172 7.10 0.11 25.93
CA VAL A 172 8.46 -0.26 25.53
C VAL A 172 9.53 0.59 26.23
N LEU A 173 9.22 1.84 26.59
CA LEU A 173 10.19 2.75 27.21
C LEU A 173 10.72 2.25 28.57
N SER A 174 9.98 1.42 29.28
CA SER A 174 10.35 0.94 30.61
C SER A 174 11.46 -0.11 30.62
N PHE A 175 11.82 -0.67 29.45
CA PHE A 175 12.67 -1.87 29.38
C PHE A 175 13.91 -1.64 28.50
N PRO A 176 15.14 -1.80 29.02
CA PRO A 176 16.31 -1.94 28.16
C PRO A 176 16.25 -3.27 27.41
N SER A 177 16.87 -3.36 26.23
CA SER A 177 16.89 -4.60 25.44
C SER A 177 18.30 -5.03 25.09
N THR A 178 18.62 -6.31 25.26
CA THR A 178 19.84 -6.95 24.72
C THR A 178 19.62 -7.39 23.27
N LEU A 179 18.37 -7.66 22.90
CA LEU A 179 17.90 -7.95 21.55
C LEU A 179 16.49 -7.37 21.38
N THR A 180 16.27 -6.63 20.30
CA THR A 180 14.95 -6.13 19.90
C THR A 180 14.57 -6.71 18.55
N GLU A 181 13.40 -7.34 18.48
CA GLU A 181 12.83 -7.92 17.27
C GLU A 181 11.55 -7.16 16.93
N MET A 182 11.51 -6.59 15.73
CA MET A 182 10.38 -5.83 15.23
C MET A 182 9.68 -6.64 14.15
N ASP A 183 8.65 -7.37 14.54
CA ASP A 183 7.84 -8.19 13.66
C ASP A 183 6.77 -7.36 12.93
N GLU A 184 6.61 -7.64 11.64
CA GLU A 184 5.79 -6.91 10.69
C GLU A 184 5.94 -5.39 10.75
N ASN A 185 7.18 -4.92 10.90
CA ASN A 185 7.49 -3.51 11.12
C ASN A 185 7.12 -2.58 9.96
N ASN A 186 6.85 -3.11 8.76
CA ASN A 186 6.34 -2.34 7.62
C ASN A 186 4.80 -2.20 7.59
N PHE A 187 4.09 -2.85 8.52
CA PHE A 187 2.65 -2.78 8.69
C PHE A 187 2.24 -2.07 9.99
N TRP A 188 3.19 -1.50 10.72
CA TRP A 188 2.89 -0.68 11.87
C TRP A 188 2.18 0.60 11.43
N GLU A 189 1.04 0.89 12.05
CA GLU A 189 0.30 2.13 11.87
C GLU A 189 0.78 3.20 12.84
N LYS A 190 0.18 4.39 12.80
CA LYS A 190 0.53 5.48 13.72
C LYS A 190 0.35 5.06 15.17
N ILE A 191 1.38 5.32 15.98
CA ILE A 191 1.40 5.03 17.41
C ILE A 191 1.04 6.30 18.17
N GLY A 192 -0.25 6.48 18.45
CA GLY A 192 -0.78 7.72 19.02
C GLY A 192 -0.60 8.88 18.04
N LYS A 193 0.38 9.76 18.31
CA LYS A 193 0.72 10.90 17.43
C LYS A 193 1.98 10.68 16.59
N LEU A 194 2.69 9.58 16.82
CA LEU A 194 3.98 9.31 16.18
C LEU A 194 3.77 8.47 14.92
N GLU A 195 4.47 8.84 13.85
CA GLU A 195 4.67 7.95 12.72
C GLU A 195 5.55 6.75 13.15
N PRO A 196 5.42 5.57 12.51
CA PRO A 196 6.23 4.38 12.86
C PRO A 196 7.74 4.63 12.90
N THR A 197 8.25 5.48 12.01
CA THR A 197 9.67 5.89 11.98
C THR A 197 10.05 6.72 13.20
N GLU A 198 9.18 7.64 13.63
CA GLU A 198 9.40 8.47 14.81
C GLU A 198 9.31 7.64 16.09
N TYR A 199 8.35 6.71 16.15
CA TYR A 199 8.24 5.74 17.24
C TYR A 199 9.52 4.90 17.36
N TYR A 200 10.06 4.43 16.25
CA TYR A 200 11.33 3.70 16.26
C TYR A 200 12.48 4.54 16.85
N ASP A 201 12.65 5.79 16.40
CA ASP A 201 13.75 6.64 16.84
C ASP A 201 13.61 7.08 18.31
N GLN A 202 12.38 7.33 18.77
CA GLN A 202 12.11 7.82 20.13
C GLN A 202 11.96 6.71 21.17
N CYS A 203 11.45 5.55 20.76
CA CYS A 203 11.09 4.48 21.69
C CYS A 203 12.01 3.27 21.53
N VAL A 204 12.15 2.73 20.33
CA VAL A 204 12.76 1.41 20.09
C VAL A 204 14.29 1.45 20.14
N GLU A 205 14.93 2.23 19.27
CA GLU A 205 16.39 2.27 19.18
C GLU A 205 17.07 2.68 20.52
N PRO A 206 16.55 3.65 21.29
CA PRO A 206 17.08 3.99 22.60
C PRO A 206 17.13 2.84 23.62
N ARG A 207 16.18 1.89 23.57
CA ARG A 207 16.20 0.72 24.49
C ARG A 207 17.36 -0.21 24.20
N SER A 208 17.66 -0.44 22.93
CA SER A 208 18.81 -1.24 22.51
C SER A 208 20.15 -0.53 22.80
N ASN A 209 20.16 0.82 22.80
CA ASN A 209 21.35 1.60 23.09
C ASN A 209 21.84 1.43 24.53
N ALA A 210 20.96 1.04 25.45
CA ALA A 210 21.33 0.78 26.85
C ALA A 210 22.30 -0.39 27.01
N THR A 211 22.27 -1.36 26.09
CA THR A 211 23.07 -2.59 26.17
C THR A 211 24.11 -2.71 25.05
N LYS A 212 24.15 -1.80 24.07
CA LYS A 212 25.03 -1.89 22.88
C LYS A 212 26.53 -2.07 23.16
N ASN A 213 26.99 -1.66 24.35
CA ASN A 213 28.39 -1.75 24.76
C ASN A 213 28.67 -2.96 25.66
N TRP A 214 27.65 -3.78 25.97
CA TRP A 214 27.85 -5.00 26.74
C TRP A 214 28.71 -5.98 25.93
N LYS A 215 29.69 -6.58 26.59
CA LYS A 215 30.62 -7.53 25.95
C LYS A 215 30.04 -8.93 26.07
N HIS A 216 29.85 -9.59 24.93
CA HIS A 216 29.50 -10.99 24.87
C HIS A 216 30.41 -11.72 23.88
N PRO A 217 30.88 -12.96 24.18
CA PRO A 217 31.91 -13.63 23.39
C PRO A 217 31.50 -13.96 21.94
N PHE A 218 30.21 -14.08 21.64
CA PHE A 218 29.74 -14.48 20.30
C PHE A 218 28.39 -13.90 19.85
N LEU A 219 27.73 -13.10 20.69
CA LEU A 219 26.43 -12.48 20.35
C LEU A 219 26.59 -10.97 20.35
N THR A 220 25.77 -10.31 19.55
CA THR A 220 25.75 -8.85 19.45
C THR A 220 24.73 -8.29 20.44
N MET A 221 25.20 -7.45 21.36
CA MET A 221 24.34 -6.82 22.38
C MET A 221 23.70 -5.56 21.82
N GLY A 222 22.46 -5.27 22.25
CA GLY A 222 21.67 -4.15 21.74
C GLY A 222 21.36 -4.29 20.25
N GLN A 223 21.22 -5.53 19.76
CA GLN A 223 20.90 -5.83 18.37
C GLN A 223 19.43 -5.51 18.09
N ILE A 224 19.15 -4.95 16.92
CA ILE A 224 17.82 -4.68 16.39
C ILE A 224 17.61 -5.49 15.12
N VAL A 225 16.55 -6.28 15.08
CA VAL A 225 16.18 -7.12 13.96
C VAL A 225 14.78 -6.73 13.48
N GLY A 226 14.68 -6.10 12.31
CA GLY A 226 13.40 -5.81 11.66
C GLY A 226 12.99 -6.96 10.75
N ILE A 227 11.77 -7.47 10.88
CA ILE A 227 11.24 -8.63 10.16
C ILE A 227 9.92 -8.22 9.50
N THR A 228 9.81 -8.27 8.18
CA THR A 228 8.56 -7.88 7.53
C THR A 228 8.44 -8.37 6.10
N ASN A 229 7.23 -8.26 5.56
CA ASN A 229 7.01 -8.25 4.13
C ASN A 229 7.08 -6.81 3.56
N PRO A 230 7.56 -6.63 2.32
CA PRO A 230 7.49 -5.34 1.66
C PRO A 230 6.05 -4.83 1.54
N ASN A 231 5.84 -3.55 1.77
CA ASN A 231 4.56 -2.86 1.64
C ASN A 231 4.79 -1.42 1.15
N GLY A 232 4.98 -1.28 -0.17
CA GLY A 232 5.29 0.00 -0.81
C GLY A 232 6.62 0.63 -0.37
N LYS A 233 7.13 1.64 -1.10
CA LYS A 233 8.39 2.32 -0.73
C LYS A 233 8.20 3.37 0.35
N GLN A 234 7.62 2.97 1.48
CA GLN A 234 7.35 3.84 2.61
C GLN A 234 7.37 3.06 3.92
N GLY A 235 7.24 3.78 5.04
CA GLY A 235 7.19 3.19 6.38
C GLY A 235 8.55 2.81 6.93
N LEU A 236 8.52 2.18 8.12
CA LEU A 236 9.73 1.85 8.87
C LEU A 236 10.57 0.78 8.17
N GLY A 237 9.96 -0.25 7.58
CA GLY A 237 10.68 -1.29 6.84
C GLY A 237 11.44 -0.72 5.64
N PHE A 238 10.81 0.13 4.84
CA PHE A 238 11.51 0.80 3.74
C PHE A 238 12.61 1.75 4.22
N ARG A 239 12.41 2.46 5.35
CA ARG A 239 13.47 3.26 5.98
C ARG A 239 14.65 2.40 6.40
N CYS A 240 14.42 1.24 7.03
CA CYS A 240 15.47 0.29 7.40
C CYS A 240 16.22 -0.23 6.17
N LEU A 241 15.52 -0.52 5.06
CA LEU A 241 16.14 -0.96 3.81
C LEU A 241 17.14 0.07 3.25
N ASN A 242 16.86 1.36 3.41
CA ASN A 242 17.70 2.45 2.88
C ASN A 242 18.71 3.00 3.90
N ASP A 243 18.71 2.48 5.13
CA ASP A 243 19.65 2.89 6.18
C ASP A 243 20.93 2.06 6.06
N SER A 244 22.06 2.73 5.81
CA SER A 244 23.36 2.08 5.59
C SER A 244 23.90 1.33 6.80
N ARG A 245 23.31 1.53 8.00
CA ARG A 245 23.67 0.79 9.21
C ARG A 245 23.16 -0.65 9.17
N TYR A 246 22.09 -0.92 8.41
CA TYR A 246 21.41 -2.20 8.37
C TYR A 246 22.05 -3.19 7.40
N ASN A 247 22.27 -4.43 7.87
CA ASN A 247 22.45 -5.58 6.99
C ASN A 247 21.08 -6.02 6.46
N ASN A 248 20.90 -5.92 5.14
CA ASN A 248 19.62 -6.16 4.48
C ASN A 248 19.56 -7.55 3.83
N TYR A 249 18.52 -8.31 4.16
CA TYR A 249 18.27 -9.65 3.64
C TYR A 249 16.96 -9.71 2.86
N LYS A 250 17.06 -10.07 1.58
CA LYS A 250 15.93 -10.23 0.67
C LYS A 250 15.74 -11.69 0.28
N TYR A 251 14.59 -12.26 0.63
CA TYR A 251 14.26 -13.64 0.26
C TYR A 251 12.85 -13.74 -0.31
N CYS A 252 12.74 -14.10 -1.58
CA CYS A 252 11.47 -14.42 -2.21
C CYS A 252 10.95 -15.79 -1.74
N TRP A 253 9.72 -16.11 -2.12
CA TRP A 253 8.99 -17.32 -1.70
C TRP A 253 9.71 -18.63 -2.01
N LEU A 254 10.53 -18.66 -3.06
CA LEU A 254 11.30 -19.84 -3.43
C LEU A 254 12.40 -20.20 -2.43
N ALA A 255 12.83 -19.26 -1.56
CA ALA A 255 13.88 -19.52 -0.57
C ALA A 255 13.53 -20.63 0.45
N ASN A 256 12.26 -21.02 0.54
CA ASN A 256 11.79 -22.15 1.31
C ASN A 256 11.75 -23.37 0.36
N PRO A 257 12.51 -24.44 0.65
CA PRO A 257 12.61 -25.60 -0.23
C PRO A 257 11.29 -26.35 -0.43
N ASN A 258 10.30 -26.12 0.43
CA ASN A 258 8.96 -26.71 0.28
C ASN A 258 8.13 -26.04 -0.82
N ASN A 259 8.58 -24.90 -1.37
CA ASN A 259 7.86 -24.13 -2.37
C ASN A 259 8.44 -24.38 -3.76
N THR A 260 7.58 -24.55 -4.76
CA THR A 260 8.00 -24.86 -6.13
C THR A 260 8.01 -23.64 -7.06
N LEU A 261 8.83 -23.71 -8.12
CA LEU A 261 8.81 -22.70 -9.18
C LEU A 261 7.46 -22.66 -9.91
N GLU A 262 6.80 -23.81 -10.05
CA GLU A 262 5.49 -23.90 -10.70
C GLU A 262 4.42 -23.11 -9.94
N GLU A 263 4.29 -23.32 -8.63
CA GLU A 263 3.36 -22.57 -7.77
C GLU A 263 3.70 -21.07 -7.76
N TYR A 264 4.99 -20.72 -7.73
CA TYR A 264 5.41 -19.32 -7.80
C TYR A 264 4.97 -18.66 -9.12
N LEU A 265 5.14 -19.34 -10.25
CA LEU A 265 4.72 -18.86 -11.56
C LEU A 265 3.19 -18.84 -11.69
N PHE A 266 2.49 -19.80 -11.09
CA PHE A 266 1.03 -19.80 -10.99
C PHE A 266 0.54 -18.55 -10.24
N HIS A 267 1.10 -18.26 -9.08
CA HIS A 267 0.76 -17.07 -8.31
C HIS A 267 1.12 -15.77 -9.03
N LYS A 268 2.23 -15.74 -9.76
CA LYS A 268 2.63 -14.60 -10.59
C LYS A 268 1.58 -14.27 -11.67
N LYS A 269 0.95 -15.30 -12.24
CA LYS A 269 -0.13 -15.14 -13.24
C LYS A 269 -1.47 -14.79 -12.58
N ARG A 270 -1.72 -15.30 -11.37
CA ARG A 270 -3.00 -15.17 -10.66
C ARG A 270 -3.13 -13.92 -9.80
N LEU A 271 -2.04 -13.22 -9.46
CA LEU A 271 -2.09 -12.07 -8.55
C LEU A 271 -1.70 -10.77 -9.25
N PRO A 272 -2.25 -9.64 -8.79
CA PRO A 272 -1.77 -8.33 -9.22
C PRO A 272 -0.29 -8.16 -8.95
N SER A 273 0.41 -7.40 -9.80
CA SER A 273 1.88 -7.25 -9.70
C SER A 273 2.32 -6.83 -8.29
N TYR A 274 1.68 -5.81 -7.72
CA TYR A 274 2.04 -5.28 -6.40
C TYR A 274 1.73 -6.26 -5.25
N ARG A 275 0.67 -7.07 -5.36
CA ARG A 275 0.37 -8.13 -4.37
C ARG A 275 1.38 -9.27 -4.49
N PHE A 276 1.71 -9.66 -5.72
CA PHE A 276 2.73 -10.66 -5.97
C PHE A 276 4.10 -10.21 -5.45
N ALA A 277 4.44 -8.93 -5.67
CA ALA A 277 5.66 -8.30 -5.19
C ALA A 277 5.81 -8.39 -3.67
N SER A 278 4.76 -8.01 -2.94
CA SER A 278 4.71 -8.05 -1.47
C SER A 278 4.68 -9.47 -0.90
N ILE A 279 3.82 -10.34 -1.45
CA ILE A 279 3.53 -11.66 -0.87
C ILE A 279 4.59 -12.70 -1.27
N TYR A 280 5.02 -12.72 -2.53
CA TYR A 280 5.84 -13.80 -3.08
C TYR A 280 7.24 -13.34 -3.53
N ALA A 281 7.37 -12.19 -4.19
CA ALA A 281 8.67 -11.77 -4.73
C ALA A 281 9.58 -11.06 -3.70
N ALA A 282 9.02 -10.65 -2.56
CA ALA A 282 9.68 -9.84 -1.55
C ALA A 282 10.30 -8.56 -2.14
N THR A 283 9.60 -7.91 -3.07
CA THR A 283 10.01 -6.64 -3.69
C THR A 283 9.19 -5.46 -3.18
N TYR A 284 9.89 -4.37 -2.87
CA TYR A 284 9.27 -3.06 -2.68
C TYR A 284 8.95 -2.47 -4.06
N GLU A 285 7.70 -2.61 -4.48
CA GLU A 285 7.19 -1.95 -5.69
C GLU A 285 6.49 -0.65 -5.31
N ASP A 286 6.82 0.42 -6.03
CA ASP A 286 5.98 1.62 -6.03
C ASP A 286 4.73 1.29 -6.81
N VAL A 287 3.58 1.59 -6.22
CA VAL A 287 2.33 1.62 -7.00
C VAL A 287 2.23 2.96 -7.77
N GLU A 288 3.19 3.89 -7.58
CA GLU A 288 3.24 5.15 -8.32
C GLU A 288 3.46 4.90 -9.82
N GLY A 289 2.41 5.11 -10.60
CA GLY A 289 2.42 4.85 -12.04
C GLY A 289 1.04 5.01 -12.68
N GLY A 290 0.98 4.71 -13.98
CA GLY A 290 -0.30 4.57 -14.68
C GLY A 290 -1.04 3.35 -14.13
N PHE A 291 -2.29 3.55 -13.73
CA PHE A 291 -3.10 2.52 -13.07
C PHE A 291 -3.35 1.27 -13.93
N ILE A 292 -3.45 1.44 -15.25
CA ILE A 292 -3.49 0.35 -16.24
C ILE A 292 -2.50 0.74 -17.36
N THR A 293 -1.68 -0.22 -17.80
CA THR A 293 -0.67 0.02 -18.85
C THR A 293 -1.31 0.07 -20.24
N ARG A 294 -0.58 0.63 -21.21
CA ARG A 294 -1.03 0.65 -22.61
C ARG A 294 -1.25 -0.77 -23.15
N ASP A 295 -0.33 -1.68 -22.89
CA ASP A 295 -0.44 -3.08 -23.34
C ASP A 295 -1.65 -3.80 -22.73
N GLN A 296 -1.93 -3.54 -21.45
CA GLN A 296 -3.11 -4.11 -20.77
C GLN A 296 -4.42 -3.60 -21.39
N TYR A 297 -4.50 -2.30 -21.68
CA TYR A 297 -5.68 -1.73 -22.35
C TYR A 297 -5.80 -2.21 -23.81
N ASP A 298 -4.69 -2.26 -24.55
CA ASP A 298 -4.69 -2.70 -25.94
C ASP A 298 -5.07 -4.18 -26.03
N ASN A 299 -4.70 -5.02 -25.05
CA ASN A 299 -5.22 -6.38 -24.91
C ASN A 299 -6.74 -6.41 -24.70
N PHE A 300 -7.29 -5.59 -23.80
CA PHE A 300 -8.74 -5.44 -23.62
C PHE A 300 -9.45 -5.01 -24.92
N ALA A 301 -8.86 -4.07 -25.67
CA ALA A 301 -9.42 -3.54 -26.91
C ALA A 301 -9.25 -4.50 -28.11
N SER A 302 -8.25 -5.38 -28.09
CA SER A 302 -7.91 -6.30 -29.18
C SER A 302 -9.03 -7.28 -29.53
N TYR A 303 -9.92 -7.55 -28.58
CA TYR A 303 -11.11 -8.38 -28.78
C TYR A 303 -12.10 -7.77 -29.80
N GLY A 304 -12.09 -6.44 -29.96
CA GLY A 304 -12.76 -5.74 -31.06
C GLY A 304 -14.28 -5.95 -31.13
N HIS A 305 -14.92 -6.30 -30.01
CA HIS A 305 -16.32 -6.69 -30.01
C HIS A 305 -17.25 -5.48 -30.22
N ARG A 306 -18.30 -5.65 -31.02
CA ARG A 306 -19.36 -4.62 -31.07
C ARG A 306 -20.08 -4.59 -29.72
N MET A 307 -20.33 -3.39 -29.18
CA MET A 307 -21.15 -3.17 -27.98
C MET A 307 -22.63 -3.46 -28.29
N ILE A 308 -22.94 -4.74 -28.45
CA ILE A 308 -24.26 -5.27 -28.72
C ILE A 308 -24.59 -6.26 -27.60
N ILE A 309 -25.72 -6.04 -26.95
CA ILE A 309 -26.24 -6.95 -25.93
C ILE A 309 -26.76 -8.21 -26.66
N PRO A 310 -26.25 -9.42 -26.34
CA PRO A 310 -26.78 -10.63 -26.95
C PRO A 310 -28.26 -10.83 -26.58
N PRO A 311 -29.08 -11.40 -27.48
CA PRO A 311 -30.48 -11.70 -27.18
C PRO A 311 -30.60 -12.57 -25.93
N GLN A 312 -31.56 -12.27 -25.05
CA GLN A 312 -31.83 -13.00 -23.81
C GLN A 312 -30.64 -13.06 -22.82
N ALA A 313 -29.62 -12.20 -23.00
CA ALA A 313 -28.49 -12.16 -22.10
C ALA A 313 -28.88 -11.72 -20.69
N THR A 314 -28.18 -12.29 -19.71
CA THR A 314 -28.17 -11.77 -18.34
C THR A 314 -27.10 -10.70 -18.23
N ILE A 315 -27.52 -9.46 -17.94
CA ILE A 315 -26.65 -8.29 -17.89
C ILE A 315 -26.55 -7.73 -16.47
N TYR A 316 -25.37 -7.22 -16.16
CA TYR A 316 -25.09 -6.43 -14.97
C TYR A 316 -24.85 -5.00 -15.41
N LEU A 317 -25.53 -4.05 -14.76
CA LEU A 317 -25.47 -2.64 -15.09
C LEU A 317 -24.78 -1.84 -13.98
N GLY A 318 -23.87 -0.95 -14.39
CA GLY A 318 -23.24 0.06 -13.52
C GLY A 318 -23.64 1.45 -13.96
N GLY A 319 -24.21 2.23 -13.05
CA GLY A 319 -24.62 3.61 -13.30
C GLY A 319 -23.81 4.61 -12.48
N ASP A 320 -23.39 5.69 -13.10
CA ASP A 320 -22.92 6.89 -12.41
C ASP A 320 -23.77 8.07 -12.84
N PHE A 321 -24.28 8.78 -11.85
CA PHE A 321 -25.20 9.88 -12.06
C PHE A 321 -24.52 11.19 -11.69
N ALA A 322 -24.98 12.27 -12.33
CA ALA A 322 -24.57 13.61 -11.92
C ALA A 322 -25.12 13.91 -10.50
N SER A 323 -24.30 14.57 -9.67
CA SER A 323 -24.70 14.98 -8.31
C SER A 323 -25.92 15.91 -8.36
N GLU A 324 -26.76 15.87 -7.30
CA GLU A 324 -27.96 16.71 -7.24
C GLU A 324 -27.66 18.18 -6.90
N ASP A 325 -26.46 18.47 -6.42
CA ASP A 325 -26.05 19.84 -6.15
C ASP A 325 -26.03 20.66 -7.46
N PRO A 326 -26.46 21.94 -7.46
CA PRO A 326 -26.53 22.75 -8.67
C PRO A 326 -25.20 22.88 -9.43
N LYS A 327 -24.06 22.66 -8.75
CA LYS A 327 -22.74 22.64 -9.39
C LYS A 327 -22.46 21.29 -10.07
N GLY A 328 -22.74 20.16 -9.44
CA GLY A 328 -22.56 18.83 -10.03
C GLY A 328 -23.57 18.49 -11.12
N LYS A 329 -24.85 18.84 -10.94
CA LYS A 329 -25.93 18.56 -11.91
C LYS A 329 -25.68 19.16 -13.29
N ASN A 330 -25.00 20.31 -13.35
CA ASN A 330 -24.69 21.04 -14.58
C ASN A 330 -23.25 20.82 -15.08
N ARG A 331 -22.44 20.02 -14.38
CA ARG A 331 -21.04 19.74 -14.74
C ARG A 331 -20.80 18.28 -15.12
N ASP A 332 -21.52 17.34 -14.53
CA ASP A 332 -21.23 15.90 -14.66
C ASP A 332 -22.14 15.20 -15.69
N TRP A 333 -21.60 14.21 -16.40
CA TRP A 333 -22.39 13.35 -17.28
C TRP A 333 -23.03 12.24 -16.46
N ASN A 334 -24.14 11.70 -16.97
CA ASN A 334 -24.64 10.41 -16.50
C ASN A 334 -24.10 9.35 -17.45
N VAL A 335 -23.68 8.19 -16.94
CA VAL A 335 -23.20 7.08 -17.76
C VAL A 335 -23.71 5.76 -17.22
N ILE A 336 -24.08 4.86 -18.12
CA ILE A 336 -24.40 3.47 -17.83
C ILE A 336 -23.47 2.56 -18.62
N TYR A 337 -22.87 1.59 -17.95
CA TYR A 337 -22.19 0.45 -18.57
C TYR A 337 -23.00 -0.81 -18.34
N GLY A 338 -22.96 -1.71 -19.32
CA GLY A 338 -23.57 -3.04 -19.23
C GLY A 338 -22.58 -4.12 -19.62
N VAL A 339 -22.52 -5.16 -18.80
CA VAL A 339 -21.52 -6.23 -18.89
C VAL A 339 -22.18 -7.59 -18.73
N ILE A 340 -21.64 -8.58 -19.42
CA ILE A 340 -22.08 -9.97 -19.33
C ILE A 340 -20.92 -10.86 -18.89
N GLN A 341 -21.25 -11.97 -18.26
CA GLN A 341 -20.30 -13.03 -17.97
C GLN A 341 -20.22 -13.97 -19.19
N VAL A 342 -19.01 -14.24 -19.66
CA VAL A 342 -18.76 -15.16 -20.79
C VAL A 342 -18.12 -16.42 -20.23
N LYS A 343 -18.73 -17.58 -20.51
CA LYS A 343 -18.16 -18.90 -20.18
C LYS A 343 -17.04 -19.22 -21.17
N ARG A 344 -15.92 -19.75 -20.68
CA ARG A 344 -14.85 -20.28 -21.56
C ARG A 344 -15.29 -21.62 -22.16
N VAL A 345 -14.91 -21.86 -23.42
CA VAL A 345 -15.21 -23.10 -24.18
C VAL A 345 -14.00 -24.05 -24.22
N GLU A 346 -12.86 -23.67 -23.63
CA GLU A 346 -11.62 -24.46 -23.64
C GLU A 346 -11.62 -25.61 -22.63
N LYS A 347 -10.86 -26.67 -22.91
CA LYS A 347 -10.73 -27.89 -22.06
C LYS A 347 -10.29 -27.65 -20.62
N ASP A 348 -9.66 -26.51 -20.32
CA ASP A 348 -9.22 -26.09 -18.97
C ASP A 348 -10.20 -25.10 -18.29
N ALA A 349 -11.46 -25.04 -18.75
CA ALA A 349 -12.45 -24.07 -18.27
C ALA A 349 -12.82 -24.21 -16.79
N GLU A 350 -12.54 -25.36 -16.15
CA GLU A 350 -12.80 -25.58 -14.73
C GLU A 350 -11.74 -24.94 -13.81
N GLU A 351 -10.56 -24.57 -14.33
CA GLU A 351 -9.45 -24.02 -13.53
C GLU A 351 -9.29 -22.49 -13.64
N ARG A 352 -10.07 -21.82 -14.51
CA ARG A 352 -9.90 -20.39 -14.80
C ARG A 352 -11.17 -19.58 -14.54
N LEU A 353 -11.00 -18.48 -13.83
CA LEU A 353 -12.03 -17.49 -13.55
C LEU A 353 -12.79 -17.06 -14.83
N PRO A 354 -14.12 -16.95 -14.79
CA PRO A 354 -14.96 -16.45 -15.89
C PRO A 354 -14.54 -15.07 -16.39
N ARG A 355 -14.71 -14.84 -17.70
CA ARG A 355 -14.44 -13.55 -18.32
C ARG A 355 -15.66 -12.65 -18.30
N LEU A 356 -15.39 -11.35 -18.32
CA LEU A 356 -16.38 -10.29 -18.32
C LEU A 356 -16.28 -9.52 -19.63
N LYS A 357 -17.41 -9.37 -20.32
CA LYS A 357 -17.49 -8.65 -21.59
C LYS A 357 -18.30 -7.38 -21.44
N VAL A 358 -17.71 -6.25 -21.83
CA VAL A 358 -18.43 -4.97 -21.96
C VAL A 358 -19.27 -5.02 -23.22
N VAL A 359 -20.60 -4.99 -23.07
CA VAL A 359 -21.55 -5.13 -24.19
C VAL A 359 -22.42 -3.90 -24.41
N TYR A 360 -22.39 -2.95 -23.49
CA TYR A 360 -23.23 -1.76 -23.56
C TYR A 360 -22.57 -0.58 -22.86
N MET A 361 -22.67 0.60 -23.47
CA MET A 361 -22.32 1.88 -22.87
C MET A 361 -23.26 2.95 -23.42
N LYS A 362 -23.80 3.78 -22.55
CA LYS A 362 -24.51 5.00 -22.96
C LYS A 362 -24.22 6.13 -21.99
N GLU A 363 -24.02 7.32 -22.57
CA GLU A 363 -23.67 8.53 -21.85
C GLU A 363 -24.68 9.64 -22.16
N TRP A 364 -24.92 10.50 -21.18
CA TRP A 364 -25.81 11.66 -21.30
C TRP A 364 -25.11 12.93 -20.82
N PRO A 365 -25.27 14.06 -21.53
CA PRO A 365 -24.62 15.30 -21.19
C PRO A 365 -25.12 15.88 -19.84
N PRO A 366 -24.37 16.82 -19.24
CA PRO A 366 -24.76 17.45 -17.98
C PRO A 366 -26.10 18.17 -18.12
N GLY A 367 -26.85 18.22 -17.03
CA GLY A 367 -28.21 18.78 -17.01
C GLY A 367 -29.29 17.86 -17.59
N THR A 368 -28.93 16.67 -18.11
CA THR A 368 -29.93 15.67 -18.52
C THR A 368 -30.78 15.26 -17.31
N ALA A 369 -32.10 15.30 -17.48
CA ALA A 369 -33.02 14.88 -16.43
C ALA A 369 -32.89 13.38 -16.16
N SER A 370 -32.82 12.98 -14.88
CA SER A 370 -32.65 11.57 -14.47
C SER A 370 -33.71 10.64 -15.06
N ARG A 371 -34.92 11.16 -15.30
CA ARG A 371 -36.01 10.44 -16.00
C ARG A 371 -35.57 9.87 -17.35
N VAL A 372 -34.80 10.63 -18.13
CA VAL A 372 -34.30 10.18 -19.45
C VAL A 372 -33.36 8.99 -19.30
N VAL A 373 -32.56 8.97 -18.23
CA VAL A 373 -31.68 7.85 -17.91
C VAL A 373 -32.49 6.64 -17.45
N TYR A 374 -33.54 6.85 -16.65
CA TYR A 374 -34.43 5.78 -16.21
C TYR A 374 -35.24 5.16 -17.35
N ASP A 375 -35.68 5.96 -18.31
CA ASP A 375 -36.38 5.48 -19.50
C ASP A 375 -35.47 4.59 -20.37
N GLU A 376 -34.15 4.81 -20.37
CA GLU A 376 -33.21 3.89 -21.01
C GLU A 376 -33.09 2.54 -20.27
N ILE A 377 -33.03 2.56 -18.93
CA ILE A 377 -33.01 1.32 -18.14
C ILE A 377 -34.29 0.53 -18.40
N ARG A 378 -35.44 1.21 -18.47
CA ARG A 378 -36.72 0.62 -18.85
C ARG A 378 -36.67 0.03 -20.26
N ARG A 379 -36.15 0.77 -21.24
CA ARG A 379 -35.96 0.28 -22.62
C ARG A 379 -35.13 -1.01 -22.68
N LEU A 380 -34.05 -1.10 -21.90
CA LEU A 380 -33.21 -2.29 -21.84
C LEU A 380 -33.97 -3.49 -21.26
N ARG A 381 -34.70 -3.29 -20.15
CA ARG A 381 -35.54 -4.33 -19.57
C ARG A 381 -36.61 -4.82 -20.56
N ASP A 382 -37.29 -3.89 -21.21
CA ASP A 382 -38.39 -4.19 -22.13
C ASP A 382 -37.91 -4.83 -23.45
N SER A 383 -36.61 -4.74 -23.75
CA SER A 383 -35.99 -5.40 -24.91
C SER A 383 -35.74 -6.91 -24.74
N GLY A 384 -36.18 -7.50 -23.62
CA GLY A 384 -36.02 -8.93 -23.33
C GLY A 384 -34.66 -9.30 -22.72
N VAL A 385 -33.91 -8.31 -22.23
CA VAL A 385 -32.64 -8.50 -21.50
C VAL A 385 -32.94 -8.67 -20.01
N ASN A 386 -32.33 -9.67 -19.37
CA ASN A 386 -32.47 -9.88 -17.94
C ASN A 386 -31.46 -9.03 -17.15
N ILE A 387 -31.89 -7.89 -16.61
CA ILE A 387 -31.08 -7.05 -15.72
C ILE A 387 -31.04 -7.68 -14.33
N THR A 388 -29.98 -8.44 -14.05
CA THR A 388 -29.83 -9.13 -12.76
C THR A 388 -29.51 -8.15 -11.64
N LYS A 389 -28.53 -7.27 -11.87
CA LYS A 389 -28.13 -6.23 -10.93
C LYS A 389 -27.90 -4.91 -11.63
N PHE A 390 -28.41 -3.85 -11.03
CA PHE A 390 -28.08 -2.47 -11.30
C PHE A 390 -27.46 -1.87 -10.05
N ALA A 391 -26.27 -1.32 -10.17
CA ALA A 391 -25.60 -0.71 -9.04
C ALA A 391 -25.06 0.68 -9.39
N TYR A 392 -25.09 1.58 -8.40
CA TYR A 392 -24.71 2.98 -8.59
C TYR A 392 -24.04 3.59 -7.35
N ASP A 393 -23.23 4.63 -7.54
CA ASP A 393 -22.57 5.38 -6.46
C ASP A 393 -23.60 6.28 -5.74
N LYS A 394 -23.79 6.04 -4.43
CA LYS A 394 -24.72 6.81 -3.58
C LYS A 394 -24.24 8.24 -3.34
N VAL A 395 -22.93 8.47 -3.35
CA VAL A 395 -22.34 9.72 -2.85
C VAL A 395 -22.72 10.89 -3.78
N GLY A 396 -23.48 11.85 -3.25
CA GLY A 396 -23.94 13.04 -3.98
C GLY A 396 -25.36 12.96 -4.55
N ILE A 397 -25.99 11.77 -4.58
CA ILE A 397 -27.34 11.54 -5.12
C ILE A 397 -28.28 10.86 -4.12
N GLY A 398 -27.73 10.15 -3.15
CA GLY A 398 -28.50 9.46 -2.11
C GLY A 398 -29.30 8.27 -2.64
N ASP A 399 -30.36 7.90 -1.91
CA ASP A 399 -31.22 6.76 -2.23
C ASP A 399 -32.27 7.06 -3.31
N LYS A 400 -32.27 8.29 -3.84
CA LYS A 400 -33.31 8.76 -4.76
C LYS A 400 -33.37 7.95 -6.06
N VAL A 401 -32.23 7.61 -6.65
CA VAL A 401 -32.18 6.77 -7.86
C VAL A 401 -32.82 5.41 -7.60
N ALA A 402 -32.52 4.79 -6.45
CA ALA A 402 -33.13 3.52 -6.08
C ALA A 402 -34.64 3.66 -5.92
N ASN A 403 -35.09 4.68 -5.18
CA ASN A 403 -36.51 4.92 -4.93
C ASN A 403 -37.27 5.21 -6.24
N ASP A 404 -36.75 6.10 -7.09
CA ASP A 404 -37.37 6.45 -8.37
C ASP A 404 -37.50 5.22 -9.29
N LEU A 405 -36.50 4.35 -9.34
CA LEU A 405 -36.56 3.13 -10.16
C LEU A 405 -37.58 2.11 -9.64
N ILE A 406 -37.74 2.03 -8.31
CA ILE A 406 -38.73 1.15 -7.64
C ILE A 406 -40.14 1.71 -7.83
N ASP A 407 -40.35 2.98 -7.50
CA ASP A 407 -41.66 3.65 -7.53
C ASP A 407 -42.23 3.69 -8.96
N ARG A 408 -41.36 3.76 -9.97
CA ARG A 408 -41.74 3.72 -11.39
C ARG A 408 -41.90 2.31 -11.94
N GLY A 409 -41.76 1.29 -11.10
CA GLY A 409 -41.84 -0.12 -11.47
C GLY A 409 -40.83 -0.51 -12.55
N ILE A 410 -39.65 0.13 -12.58
CA ILE A 410 -38.61 -0.14 -13.58
C ILE A 410 -37.78 -1.35 -13.13
N LEU A 411 -37.28 -1.31 -11.89
CA LEU A 411 -36.50 -2.38 -11.27
C LEU A 411 -37.04 -2.68 -9.88
N SER A 412 -36.96 -3.94 -9.45
CA SER A 412 -37.28 -4.29 -8.07
C SER A 412 -36.13 -3.89 -7.14
N ARG A 413 -36.43 -3.77 -5.83
CA ARG A 413 -35.40 -3.53 -4.80
C ARG A 413 -34.28 -4.58 -4.84
N TYR A 414 -34.60 -5.83 -5.17
CA TYR A 414 -33.61 -6.90 -5.30
C TYR A 414 -32.66 -6.71 -6.47
N ASN A 415 -33.08 -6.03 -7.54
CA ASN A 415 -32.23 -5.71 -8.67
C ASN A 415 -31.33 -4.50 -8.41
N ILE A 416 -31.59 -3.66 -7.41
CA ILE A 416 -30.83 -2.41 -7.18
C ILE A 416 -29.84 -2.57 -6.03
N GLU A 417 -28.61 -2.11 -6.21
CA GLU A 417 -27.63 -2.01 -5.15
C GLU A 417 -27.04 -0.61 -5.08
N VAL A 418 -26.97 -0.11 -3.85
CA VAL A 418 -26.54 1.24 -3.54
C VAL A 418 -25.14 1.14 -2.95
N LEU A 419 -24.15 1.74 -3.62
CA LEU A 419 -22.75 1.65 -3.20
C LEU A 419 -22.34 2.89 -2.42
N THR A 420 -21.71 2.68 -1.27
CA THR A 420 -21.10 3.75 -0.46
C THR A 420 -19.64 3.39 -0.24
N TYR A 421 -18.73 4.22 -0.76
CA TYR A 421 -17.30 3.95 -0.70
C TYR A 421 -16.65 4.58 0.53
N SER A 422 -16.09 3.76 1.41
CA SER A 422 -15.02 4.17 2.32
C SER A 422 -13.67 4.19 1.56
N LEU A 423 -12.64 4.84 2.12
CA LEU A 423 -11.26 4.81 1.57
C LEU A 423 -10.76 3.36 1.34
N PRO A 424 -10.89 2.43 2.31
CA PRO A 424 -10.53 1.01 2.11
C PRO A 424 -11.32 0.36 0.98
N ASN A 425 -12.66 0.49 0.97
CA ASN A 425 -13.52 -0.12 -0.04
C ASN A 425 -13.18 0.40 -1.45
N LYS A 426 -12.90 1.71 -1.57
CA LYS A 426 -12.49 2.32 -2.84
C LYS A 426 -11.17 1.71 -3.34
N SER A 427 -10.19 1.53 -2.45
CA SER A 427 -8.90 0.93 -2.77
C SER A 427 -9.08 -0.49 -3.32
N ASP A 428 -9.84 -1.34 -2.63
CA ASP A 428 -10.09 -2.73 -3.03
C ASP A 428 -10.82 -2.84 -4.36
N VAL A 429 -11.77 -1.93 -4.63
CA VAL A 429 -12.49 -1.85 -5.90
C VAL A 429 -11.47 -1.69 -7.03
N PHE A 430 -10.70 -0.61 -7.02
CA PHE A 430 -9.75 -0.33 -8.08
C PHE A 430 -8.67 -1.42 -8.23
N ILE A 431 -8.17 -1.99 -7.13
CA ILE A 431 -7.26 -3.13 -7.18
C ILE A 431 -7.86 -4.27 -8.01
N ASN A 432 -9.13 -4.62 -7.74
CA ASN A 432 -9.81 -5.66 -8.50
C ASN A 432 -9.96 -5.26 -9.97
N PHE A 433 -10.16 -3.97 -10.28
CA PHE A 433 -10.20 -3.49 -11.66
C PHE A 433 -8.88 -3.76 -12.41
N GLN A 434 -7.79 -3.34 -11.79
CA GLN A 434 -6.45 -3.46 -12.36
C GLN A 434 -6.13 -4.94 -12.58
N THR A 435 -6.49 -5.78 -11.61
CA THR A 435 -6.38 -7.24 -11.70
C THR A 435 -7.06 -7.79 -12.97
N MET A 436 -8.26 -7.30 -13.31
CA MET A 436 -8.98 -7.79 -14.49
C MET A 436 -8.26 -7.47 -15.80
N PHE A 437 -7.65 -6.28 -15.89
CA PHE A 437 -6.84 -5.88 -17.04
C PHE A 437 -5.52 -6.66 -17.11
N GLU A 438 -4.83 -6.78 -15.98
CA GLU A 438 -3.58 -7.54 -15.85
C GLU A 438 -3.73 -9.00 -16.26
N GLN A 439 -4.87 -9.62 -15.90
CA GLN A 439 -5.12 -11.04 -16.12
C GLN A 439 -5.91 -11.34 -17.39
N GLY A 440 -6.33 -10.31 -18.14
CA GLY A 440 -7.21 -10.49 -19.30
C GLY A 440 -8.54 -11.16 -18.94
N LEU A 441 -9.09 -10.81 -17.77
CA LEU A 441 -10.42 -11.25 -17.32
C LEU A 441 -11.54 -10.37 -17.87
N ILE A 442 -11.21 -9.20 -18.41
CA ILE A 442 -12.15 -8.27 -19.04
C ILE A 442 -11.85 -8.12 -20.55
N GLU A 443 -12.89 -8.18 -21.37
CA GLU A 443 -12.85 -8.01 -22.82
C GLU A 443 -13.82 -6.90 -23.27
N GLY A 444 -13.47 -6.18 -24.32
CA GLY A 444 -14.30 -5.12 -24.88
C GLY A 444 -13.83 -4.66 -26.26
N CYS A 445 -14.08 -3.39 -26.54
CA CYS A 445 -13.56 -2.69 -27.72
C CYS A 445 -12.84 -1.43 -27.31
N ASP A 446 -12.14 -0.80 -28.24
CA ASP A 446 -11.57 0.51 -27.97
C ASP A 446 -12.67 1.55 -27.73
N ILE A 447 -12.70 2.12 -26.53
CA ILE A 447 -13.60 3.19 -26.12
C ILE A 447 -12.71 4.41 -25.83
N PRO A 448 -12.51 5.35 -26.78
CA PRO A 448 -11.48 6.39 -26.67
C PRO A 448 -11.56 7.23 -25.37
N LYS A 449 -12.78 7.61 -24.96
CA LYS A 449 -12.98 8.36 -23.71
C LYS A 449 -12.57 7.55 -22.47
N LEU A 450 -12.86 6.25 -22.46
CA LEU A 450 -12.47 5.36 -21.38
C LEU A 450 -10.95 5.15 -21.38
N LYS A 451 -10.33 5.01 -22.56
CA LYS A 451 -8.87 4.94 -22.72
C LYS A 451 -8.17 6.12 -22.05
N ASP A 452 -8.63 7.33 -22.37
CA ASP A 452 -8.08 8.57 -21.81
C ASP A 452 -8.26 8.64 -20.28
N GLN A 453 -9.41 8.18 -19.77
CA GLN A 453 -9.71 8.16 -18.35
C GLN A 453 -8.84 7.15 -17.60
N ILE A 454 -8.74 5.93 -18.12
CA ILE A 454 -7.92 4.87 -17.54
C ILE A 454 -6.46 5.29 -17.46
N PHE A 455 -5.91 5.88 -18.54
CA PHE A 455 -4.52 6.36 -18.54
C PHE A 455 -4.34 7.63 -17.71
N GLY A 456 -5.41 8.37 -17.44
CA GLY A 456 -5.42 9.52 -16.54
C GLY A 456 -5.41 9.14 -15.06
N LEU A 457 -5.70 7.89 -14.70
CA LEU A 457 -5.69 7.41 -13.31
C LEU A 457 -4.27 7.19 -12.82
N LYS A 458 -3.96 7.79 -11.68
CA LYS A 458 -2.74 7.60 -10.91
C LYS A 458 -3.05 6.91 -9.59
N VAL A 459 -2.11 6.07 -9.18
CA VAL A 459 -2.13 5.46 -7.85
C VAL A 459 -1.06 6.14 -7.02
N GLU A 460 -1.47 6.65 -5.87
CA GLU A 460 -0.61 7.10 -4.79
C GLU A 460 -0.85 6.18 -3.60
N GLN A 461 0.18 5.84 -2.84
CA GLN A 461 -0.01 5.28 -1.50
C GLN A 461 0.27 6.43 -0.50
N PRO A 462 -0.74 6.95 0.23
CA PRO A 462 -0.51 8.04 1.16
C PRO A 462 0.48 7.63 2.26
N LEU A 463 1.33 8.58 2.67
CA LEU A 463 2.31 8.38 3.73
C LEU A 463 1.63 7.88 5.02
N GLY A 464 2.06 6.72 5.52
CA GLY A 464 1.50 6.11 6.74
C GLY A 464 0.14 5.42 6.56
N SER A 465 -0.32 5.20 5.33
CA SER A 465 -1.53 4.44 5.01
C SER A 465 -1.20 3.14 4.29
N VAL A 466 -1.80 2.03 4.74
CA VAL A 466 -1.75 0.74 4.03
C VAL A 466 -2.57 0.80 2.73
N HIS A 467 -3.61 1.65 2.66
CA HIS A 467 -4.51 1.73 1.52
C HIS A 467 -3.96 2.61 0.38
N LEU A 468 -4.21 2.17 -0.86
CA LEU A 468 -3.91 2.94 -2.07
C LEU A 468 -4.98 4.02 -2.30
N LYS A 469 -4.52 5.22 -2.59
CA LYS A 469 -5.33 6.36 -3.03
C LYS A 469 -5.24 6.47 -4.56
N ILE A 470 -6.36 6.18 -5.20
CA ILE A 470 -6.46 6.24 -6.65
C ILE A 470 -7.22 7.51 -7.01
N HIS A 471 -6.56 8.32 -7.83
CA HIS A 471 -6.93 9.67 -8.14
C HIS A 471 -6.45 9.98 -9.57
N HIS A 472 -7.11 10.83 -10.33
CA HIS A 472 -6.55 11.21 -11.63
C HIS A 472 -5.29 12.07 -11.45
N ALA A 473 -4.41 12.13 -12.44
CA ALA A 473 -3.25 13.03 -12.42
C ALA A 473 -3.61 14.51 -12.13
N THR A 474 -4.88 14.87 -12.32
CA THR A 474 -5.49 16.16 -12.01
C THR A 474 -6.14 16.23 -10.61
N GLU A 475 -6.40 15.11 -9.94
CA GLU A 475 -7.11 15.01 -8.66
C GLU A 475 -6.13 15.14 -7.49
N GLY A 476 -5.72 16.39 -7.26
CA GLY A 476 -4.62 16.78 -6.37
C GLY A 476 -4.01 18.09 -6.83
N ILE A 477 -4.10 18.34 -8.14
CA ILE A 477 -4.21 19.69 -8.69
C ILE A 477 -5.65 20.15 -8.43
N LYS A 478 -5.97 20.40 -7.17
CA LYS A 478 -7.00 21.41 -6.90
C LYS A 478 -6.45 22.70 -7.51
N ASP A 479 -6.82 22.97 -8.75
CA ASP A 479 -6.73 24.29 -9.36
C ASP A 479 -7.75 25.21 -8.66
N ASP A 480 -7.81 25.18 -7.33
CA ASP A 480 -8.62 26.09 -6.52
C ASP A 480 -8.06 27.52 -6.51
N HIS A 481 -7.04 27.75 -7.33
CA HIS A 481 -6.04 28.79 -7.18
C HIS A 481 -5.72 29.39 -8.54
N CYS A 482 -6.53 30.36 -8.96
CA CYS A 482 -6.33 31.06 -10.23
C CYS A 482 -6.13 32.55 -10.00
N PHE A 483 -5.29 33.15 -10.83
CA PHE A 483 -5.37 34.57 -11.14
C PHE A 483 -6.28 34.78 -12.35
N ILE A 484 -6.78 35.99 -12.53
CA ILE A 484 -7.57 36.33 -13.71
C ILE A 484 -6.71 36.28 -14.99
N ALA A 485 -7.36 36.14 -16.14
CA ALA A 485 -6.69 36.36 -17.42
C ALA A 485 -6.08 37.77 -17.46
N ARG A 486 -4.97 37.90 -18.19
CA ARG A 486 -4.11 39.08 -18.36
C ARG A 486 -3.14 39.38 -17.23
N THR A 487 -3.17 38.63 -16.13
CA THR A 487 -2.10 38.67 -15.12
C THR A 487 -0.76 38.36 -15.78
N LYS A 488 0.25 39.22 -15.59
CA LYS A 488 1.54 39.07 -16.26
C LYS A 488 2.44 38.11 -15.51
N VAL A 489 3.14 37.26 -16.25
CA VAL A 489 4.12 36.28 -15.77
C VAL A 489 5.43 36.57 -16.48
N LEU A 490 6.52 36.67 -15.71
CA LEU A 490 7.84 36.88 -16.28
C LEU A 490 8.40 35.57 -16.84
N THR A 491 8.74 35.60 -18.12
CA THR A 491 9.35 34.51 -18.89
C THR A 491 10.74 34.90 -19.38
N GLY A 492 11.46 33.96 -20.01
CA GLY A 492 12.72 34.26 -20.70
C GLY A 492 12.57 35.33 -21.79
N ASP A 493 11.37 35.48 -22.36
CA ASP A 493 11.04 36.45 -23.40
C ASP A 493 10.36 37.73 -22.85
N GLY A 494 10.42 37.92 -21.52
CA GLY A 494 9.79 39.06 -20.83
C GLY A 494 8.38 38.76 -20.30
N GLN A 495 7.58 39.81 -20.10
CA GLN A 495 6.28 39.74 -19.41
C GLN A 495 5.14 39.26 -20.32
N ILE A 496 4.73 38.00 -20.17
CA ILE A 496 3.69 37.37 -20.97
C ILE A 496 2.40 37.22 -20.13
N PRO A 497 1.20 37.51 -20.68
CA PRO A 497 -0.06 37.21 -20.01
C PRO A 497 -0.19 35.72 -19.63
N ILE A 498 -0.71 35.42 -18.44
CA ILE A 498 -0.79 34.07 -17.88
C ILE A 498 -1.57 33.10 -18.80
N GLU A 499 -2.57 33.58 -19.52
CA GLU A 499 -3.36 32.80 -20.48
C GLU A 499 -2.61 32.45 -21.77
N LYS A 500 -1.47 33.10 -22.02
CA LYS A 500 -0.60 32.81 -23.18
C LYS A 500 0.56 31.88 -22.83
N ILE A 501 0.79 31.60 -21.54
CA ILE A 501 1.80 30.66 -21.08
C ILE A 501 1.39 29.25 -21.49
N LYS A 502 2.34 28.49 -22.04
CA LYS A 502 2.16 27.11 -22.50
C LYS A 502 3.07 26.17 -21.73
N VAL A 503 2.67 24.90 -21.70
CA VAL A 503 3.56 23.82 -21.23
C VAL A 503 4.83 23.84 -22.08
N GLY A 504 5.98 23.96 -21.41
CA GLY A 504 7.27 24.10 -22.07
C GLY A 504 7.94 25.46 -21.89
N ASP A 505 7.18 26.52 -21.59
CA ASP A 505 7.73 27.86 -21.37
C ASP A 505 8.57 27.91 -20.08
N TYR A 506 9.57 28.80 -20.03
CA TYR A 506 10.35 29.04 -18.82
C TYR A 506 9.83 30.28 -18.09
N VAL A 507 9.39 30.11 -16.85
CA VAL A 507 8.87 31.18 -15.99
C VAL A 507 9.79 31.41 -14.80
N LEU A 508 9.92 32.67 -14.35
CA LEU A 508 10.77 32.99 -13.21
C LEU A 508 10.15 32.47 -11.90
N THR A 509 10.95 31.76 -11.11
CA THR A 509 10.60 31.30 -9.75
C THR A 509 11.63 31.77 -8.73
N ARG A 510 11.39 31.53 -7.44
CA ARG A 510 12.39 31.76 -6.37
C ARG A 510 13.71 31.00 -6.58
N LYS A 511 13.72 29.95 -7.41
CA LYS A 511 14.89 29.14 -7.74
C LYS A 511 15.36 29.35 -9.19
N GLY A 512 15.13 30.55 -9.73
CA GLY A 512 15.43 30.91 -11.12
C GLY A 512 14.34 30.46 -12.10
N PHE A 513 14.64 30.55 -13.40
CA PHE A 513 13.72 30.14 -14.46
C PHE A 513 13.48 28.62 -14.43
N ARG A 514 12.21 28.22 -14.46
CA ARG A 514 11.79 26.81 -14.47
C ARG A 514 10.76 26.57 -15.56
N LYS A 515 10.82 25.38 -16.15
CA LYS A 515 9.92 24.94 -17.21
C LYS A 515 8.50 24.71 -16.67
N VAL A 516 7.50 25.23 -17.36
CA VAL A 516 6.08 25.00 -17.07
C VAL A 516 5.71 23.58 -17.50
N ILE A 517 5.19 22.79 -16.55
CA ILE A 517 4.83 21.38 -16.75
C ILE A 517 3.33 21.15 -16.97
N ALA A 518 2.49 22.12 -16.58
CA ALA A 518 1.05 22.08 -16.70
C ALA A 518 0.48 23.51 -16.73
N THR A 519 -0.67 23.70 -17.40
CA THR A 519 -1.46 24.94 -17.38
C THR A 519 -2.94 24.60 -17.21
N GLY A 520 -3.73 25.52 -16.63
CA GLY A 520 -5.15 25.33 -16.37
C GLY A 520 -5.93 26.64 -16.39
N ASN A 521 -7.22 26.59 -16.70
CA ASN A 521 -8.13 27.74 -16.69
C ASN A 521 -9.52 27.36 -16.18
N ARG A 522 -10.20 28.30 -15.49
CA ARG A 522 -11.58 28.09 -15.00
C ARG A 522 -12.30 29.41 -14.71
N LEU A 523 -13.61 29.31 -14.47
CA LEU A 523 -14.44 30.40 -13.95
C LEU A 523 -14.73 30.17 -12.47
N GLU A 524 -14.37 31.12 -11.62
CA GLU A 524 -14.56 31.05 -10.16
C GLU A 524 -14.80 32.45 -9.56
N LYS A 525 -15.38 32.52 -8.35
CA LYS A 525 -15.46 33.79 -7.61
C LYS A 525 -14.07 34.27 -7.19
N THR A 526 -13.76 35.53 -7.47
CA THR A 526 -12.47 36.16 -7.14
C THR A 526 -12.61 37.24 -6.06
N ILE A 527 -11.52 37.53 -5.38
CA ILE A 527 -11.35 38.70 -4.50
C ILE A 527 -10.23 39.58 -5.05
N THR A 528 -10.28 40.88 -4.75
CA THR A 528 -9.26 41.85 -5.11
C THR A 528 -8.64 42.44 -3.84
N LYS A 529 -7.32 42.31 -3.70
CA LYS A 529 -6.53 42.90 -2.61
C LYS A 529 -5.16 43.29 -3.13
N PHE A 530 -4.61 44.42 -2.66
CA PHE A 530 -3.25 44.86 -2.99
C PHE A 530 -2.96 44.94 -4.51
N GLY A 531 -3.97 45.34 -5.32
CA GLY A 531 -3.84 45.46 -6.77
C GLY A 531 -3.90 44.14 -7.55
N LEU A 532 -4.05 42.98 -6.89
CA LEU A 532 -4.17 41.66 -7.51
C LEU A 532 -5.60 41.12 -7.42
N THR A 533 -6.05 40.42 -8.45
CA THR A 533 -7.36 39.75 -8.48
C THR A 533 -7.19 38.25 -8.74
N GLY A 534 -7.71 37.44 -7.82
CA GLY A 534 -7.60 35.98 -7.88
C GLY A 534 -8.56 35.29 -6.93
N THR A 535 -8.55 33.97 -6.93
CA THR A 535 -9.44 33.17 -6.07
C THR A 535 -9.05 33.30 -4.59
N PRO A 536 -10.00 33.35 -3.63
CA PRO A 536 -9.72 33.55 -2.21
C PRO A 536 -8.69 32.61 -1.58
N ASP A 537 -8.64 31.37 -2.06
CA ASP A 537 -7.74 30.36 -1.53
C ASP A 537 -6.36 30.32 -2.22
N HIS A 538 -6.10 31.18 -3.22
CA HIS A 538 -4.84 31.19 -3.98
C HIS A 538 -3.61 31.31 -3.04
N PRO A 539 -2.57 30.45 -3.16
CA PRO A 539 -1.43 30.47 -2.27
C PRO A 539 -0.46 31.60 -2.61
N PHE A 540 -0.12 32.41 -1.60
CA PHE A 540 0.93 33.42 -1.65
C PHE A 540 2.10 32.94 -0.79
N ILE A 541 3.31 33.09 -1.33
CA ILE A 541 4.53 32.75 -0.61
C ILE A 541 4.95 33.98 0.19
N THR A 542 4.90 33.85 1.51
CA THR A 542 5.38 34.86 2.47
C THR A 542 6.66 34.37 3.15
N LYS A 543 7.36 35.25 3.87
CA LYS A 543 8.51 34.85 4.71
C LYS A 543 8.16 33.77 5.75
N ASN A 544 6.94 33.79 6.26
CA ASN A 544 6.46 32.87 7.29
C ASN A 544 5.78 31.61 6.71
N GLY A 545 5.96 31.35 5.42
CA GLY A 545 5.36 30.22 4.72
C GLY A 545 4.25 30.61 3.75
N ILE A 546 3.53 29.60 3.27
CA ILE A 546 2.47 29.77 2.27
C ILE A 546 1.18 30.19 2.97
N LYS A 547 0.60 31.30 2.54
CA LYS A 547 -0.64 31.87 3.08
C LYS A 547 -1.68 32.01 1.98
N ARG A 548 -2.95 31.74 2.25
CA ARG A 548 -4.02 31.91 1.25
C ARG A 548 -4.33 33.39 1.04
N PHE A 549 -4.69 33.78 -0.18
CA PHE A 549 -4.88 35.18 -0.57
C PHE A 549 -5.87 35.93 0.33
N LYS A 550 -6.96 35.28 0.76
CA LYS A 550 -7.94 35.87 1.68
C LYS A 550 -7.34 36.25 3.04
N TYR A 551 -6.27 35.60 3.48
CA TYR A 551 -5.59 35.83 4.75
C TYR A 551 -4.34 36.70 4.64
N VAL A 552 -3.91 37.07 3.43
CA VAL A 552 -2.80 38.02 3.24
C VAL A 552 -3.24 39.41 3.73
N ASN A 553 -2.40 40.03 4.56
CA ASN A 553 -2.61 41.34 5.16
C ASN A 553 -1.42 42.26 4.89
N ALA A 554 -1.56 43.56 5.13
CA ALA A 554 -0.56 44.57 4.79
C ALA A 554 0.76 44.47 5.59
N LEU A 555 0.81 43.65 6.66
CA LEU A 555 2.01 43.43 7.45
C LEU A 555 2.81 42.20 6.98
N ASP A 556 2.25 41.40 6.06
CA ASP A 556 2.95 40.25 5.52
C ASP A 556 4.11 40.71 4.60
N THR A 557 5.27 40.05 4.73
CA THR A 557 6.43 40.26 3.85
C THR A 557 6.37 39.29 2.67
N LEU A 558 6.37 39.82 1.44
CA LEU A 558 6.30 39.04 0.20
C LEU A 558 7.65 39.05 -0.53
N TYR A 559 7.84 38.04 -1.38
CA TYR A 559 8.95 37.99 -2.33
C TYR A 559 8.59 38.81 -3.57
N ILE A 560 9.37 39.83 -3.88
CA ILE A 560 9.12 40.76 -4.98
C ILE A 560 10.27 40.65 -5.98
N TRP A 561 9.93 40.69 -7.26
CA TRP A 561 10.93 40.82 -8.32
C TRP A 561 11.38 42.28 -8.44
N ASN A 562 12.69 42.51 -8.35
CA ASN A 562 13.29 43.82 -8.55
C ASN A 562 13.81 43.94 -9.98
N GLU A 563 13.13 44.74 -10.78
CA GLU A 563 13.41 44.97 -12.21
C GLU A 563 14.82 45.56 -12.45
N LYS A 564 15.34 46.37 -11.52
CA LYS A 564 16.68 46.99 -11.63
C LYS A 564 17.85 46.05 -11.31
N LEU A 565 17.61 44.98 -10.55
CA LEU A 565 18.63 44.04 -10.09
C LEU A 565 18.45 42.63 -10.66
N LEU A 566 17.48 42.41 -11.55
CA LEU A 566 17.11 41.12 -12.13
C LEU A 566 17.04 39.98 -11.09
N SER A 567 16.63 40.31 -9.85
CA SER A 567 16.69 39.41 -8.69
C SER A 567 15.47 39.59 -7.80
N ILE A 568 15.21 38.60 -6.95
CA ILE A 568 14.08 38.60 -6.01
C ILE A 568 14.57 39.15 -4.66
N LYS A 569 13.85 40.12 -4.10
CA LYS A 569 14.14 40.71 -2.78
C LYS A 569 12.89 40.64 -1.89
N GLU A 570 13.10 40.58 -0.57
CA GLU A 570 12.04 40.64 0.45
C GLU A 570 11.60 42.09 0.71
N GLY A 571 10.31 42.34 0.85
CA GLY A 571 9.75 43.66 1.18
C GLY A 571 8.39 43.60 1.87
N ASN A 572 8.11 44.58 2.73
CA ASN A 572 6.82 44.74 3.41
C ASN A 572 5.79 45.37 2.45
N ILE A 573 4.53 44.92 2.47
CA ILE A 573 3.45 45.43 1.62
C ILE A 573 3.20 46.95 1.82
N ILE A 574 3.46 47.51 3.01
CA ILE A 574 3.38 48.94 3.26
C ILE A 574 4.49 49.71 2.51
N ASP A 575 5.71 49.19 2.49
CA ASP A 575 6.84 49.79 1.75
C ASP A 575 6.60 49.74 0.23
N ILE A 576 5.89 48.72 -0.25
CA ILE A 576 5.47 48.58 -1.65
C ILE A 576 4.50 49.69 -2.03
N LEU A 577 3.50 49.99 -1.18
CA LEU A 577 2.52 51.03 -1.45
C LEU A 577 3.14 52.43 -1.48
N ILE A 578 4.19 52.67 -0.69
CA ILE A 578 4.89 53.97 -0.59
C ILE A 578 5.83 54.22 -1.80
N GLN A 579 6.39 53.18 -2.41
CA GLN A 579 7.21 53.32 -3.63
C GLN A 579 6.38 53.62 -4.91
N ASN A 580 5.06 53.46 -4.86
CA ASN A 580 4.17 53.48 -6.03
C ASN A 580 3.68 54.87 -6.48
N THR A 581 4.10 55.97 -5.84
CA THR A 581 3.76 57.32 -6.29
C THR A 581 4.60 57.81 -7.47
N ASN A 582 5.64 57.09 -7.92
CA ASN A 582 6.55 57.60 -8.94
C ASN A 582 7.09 56.59 -9.98
N ILE A 583 6.33 55.55 -10.34
CA ILE A 583 6.38 54.81 -11.63
C ILE A 583 5.39 53.64 -11.50
N LEU A 584 4.33 53.66 -12.31
CA LEU A 584 3.30 52.62 -12.29
C LEU A 584 3.77 51.39 -13.07
N GLY A 585 4.53 50.55 -12.40
CA GLY A 585 4.94 49.20 -12.82
C GLY A 585 4.49 48.15 -11.82
N ILE A 586 3.19 48.17 -11.45
CA ILE A 586 2.57 47.16 -10.60
C ILE A 586 1.72 46.27 -11.51
N ILE A 587 2.00 44.97 -11.53
CA ILE A 587 1.24 43.99 -12.31
C ILE A 587 -0.16 43.83 -11.69
N THR A 588 -1.13 44.67 -12.09
CA THR A 588 -2.34 44.32 -12.87
C THR A 588 -3.32 45.50 -12.92
N GLY A 589 -3.34 46.24 -14.04
CA GLY A 589 -4.38 47.21 -14.41
C GLY A 589 -5.41 46.61 -15.38
N LEU A 590 -6.68 46.81 -15.08
CA LEU A 590 -7.87 46.20 -15.71
C LEU A 590 -8.42 46.96 -16.93
N THR A 591 -9.09 46.24 -17.85
CA THR A 591 -10.30 46.71 -18.58
C THR A 591 -11.10 45.52 -19.15
N LEU A 592 -12.42 45.56 -19.03
CA LEU A 592 -13.42 44.50 -19.29
C LEU A 592 -13.88 44.39 -20.76
N ASN A 593 -14.10 43.16 -21.26
CA ASN A 593 -15.34 42.71 -21.95
C ASN A 593 -15.18 41.33 -22.66
N GLY A 594 -16.24 40.50 -22.62
CA GLY A 594 -16.59 39.58 -23.74
C GLY A 594 -16.46 38.05 -23.56
N LYS A 595 -17.53 37.42 -23.05
CA LYS A 595 -18.10 36.03 -23.22
C LYS A 595 -17.34 34.85 -23.93
N LYS A 596 -17.57 33.66 -23.32
CA LYS A 596 -17.69 32.25 -23.81
C LYS A 596 -16.37 31.51 -24.20
N LEU A 597 -16.14 30.19 -23.99
CA LEU A 597 -16.88 29.00 -23.52
C LEU A 597 -15.88 27.83 -23.20
N LEU A 598 -16.21 26.97 -22.20
CA LEU A 598 -15.98 25.49 -22.01
C LEU A 598 -14.65 24.78 -22.45
N LYS A 599 -14.00 23.88 -21.68
CA LYS A 599 -14.41 22.53 -21.15
C LYS A 599 -13.38 22.01 -20.12
N HIS A 600 -13.76 21.14 -19.17
CA HIS A 600 -13.05 19.89 -18.84
C HIS A 600 -13.81 18.95 -17.86
N PHE A 601 -13.82 17.66 -18.22
CA PHE A 601 -14.15 16.44 -17.45
C PHE A 601 -12.87 15.87 -16.82
N ILE A 602 -12.93 14.92 -15.86
CA ILE A 602 -12.02 13.73 -15.83
C ILE A 602 -12.24 12.69 -14.69
N ASP A 603 -12.75 13.00 -13.49
CA ASP A 603 -12.56 12.07 -12.33
C ASP A 603 -13.44 10.80 -12.18
N LYS A 604 -14.49 10.62 -12.99
CA LYS A 604 -15.62 9.75 -12.58
C LYS A 604 -15.68 8.36 -13.22
N SER A 605 -15.00 8.15 -14.35
CA SER A 605 -15.31 7.02 -15.21
C SER A 605 -14.72 5.68 -14.79
N GLY A 606 -13.65 5.68 -13.99
CA GLY A 606 -13.10 4.45 -13.39
C GLY A 606 -14.06 3.79 -12.39
N LYS A 607 -14.95 4.58 -11.76
CA LYS A 607 -15.93 4.06 -10.80
C LYS A 607 -17.03 3.22 -11.46
N ILE A 608 -17.32 3.46 -12.73
CA ILE A 608 -18.59 3.05 -13.37
C ILE A 608 -18.52 1.63 -13.93
N LEU A 609 -17.36 1.25 -14.45
CA LEU A 609 -17.09 -0.11 -14.93
C LEU A 609 -17.14 -1.11 -13.78
N MET A 610 -16.56 -0.76 -12.64
CA MET A 610 -16.25 -1.66 -11.52
C MET A 610 -17.43 -2.28 -10.78
N VAL A 611 -18.56 -1.60 -10.85
CA VAL A 611 -19.76 -1.85 -10.03
C VAL A 611 -20.47 -3.16 -10.39
N PRO A 612 -20.81 -3.41 -11.66
CA PRO A 612 -21.33 -4.71 -12.08
C PRO A 612 -20.29 -5.84 -11.98
N PHE A 613 -18.98 -5.53 -12.06
CA PHE A 613 -17.90 -6.52 -12.06
C PHE A 613 -17.57 -7.12 -10.69
N GLN A 614 -17.61 -6.34 -9.60
CA GLN A 614 -17.38 -6.85 -8.24
C GLN A 614 -18.35 -7.99 -7.87
N LYS A 615 -19.57 -7.97 -8.41
CA LYS A 615 -20.60 -8.94 -8.08
C LYS A 615 -20.50 -10.24 -8.85
N VAL A 616 -20.10 -10.18 -10.12
CA VAL A 616 -19.78 -11.39 -10.88
C VAL A 616 -18.64 -12.12 -10.15
N MET A 617 -17.61 -11.42 -9.69
CA MET A 617 -16.53 -12.00 -8.91
C MET A 617 -16.94 -12.53 -7.52
N GLN A 618 -17.80 -11.83 -6.77
CA GLN A 618 -18.34 -12.34 -5.50
C GLN A 618 -19.23 -13.58 -5.71
N TYR A 619 -19.98 -13.64 -6.80
CA TYR A 619 -20.84 -14.78 -7.15
C TYR A 619 -20.02 -15.99 -7.62
N ILE A 620 -18.99 -15.76 -8.44
CA ILE A 620 -18.01 -16.78 -8.85
C ILE A 620 -17.29 -17.35 -7.64
N THR A 621 -16.73 -16.48 -6.78
CA THR A 621 -16.05 -16.90 -5.55
C THR A 621 -16.98 -17.70 -4.62
N LYS A 622 -18.27 -17.33 -4.52
CA LYS A 622 -19.26 -18.07 -3.71
C LYS A 622 -19.72 -19.40 -4.32
N MET A 623 -19.62 -19.59 -5.63
CA MET A 623 -20.07 -20.81 -6.34
C MET A 623 -18.93 -21.81 -6.56
N GLU A 624 -17.70 -21.33 -6.75
CA GLU A 624 -16.51 -22.17 -6.92
C GLU A 624 -16.03 -22.76 -5.58
N ILE A 625 -16.08 -22.03 -4.47
CA ILE A 625 -15.65 -22.55 -3.15
C ILE A 625 -16.44 -23.84 -2.77
N PRO A 626 -17.79 -23.89 -2.88
CA PRO A 626 -18.53 -25.11 -2.64
C PRO A 626 -18.22 -26.22 -3.65
N SER A 627 -18.03 -25.89 -4.92
CA SER A 627 -17.79 -26.87 -5.99
C SER A 627 -16.40 -27.53 -5.86
N ILE A 628 -15.38 -26.76 -5.49
CA ILE A 628 -14.02 -27.26 -5.19
C ILE A 628 -14.03 -28.08 -3.89
N THR A 629 -14.76 -27.62 -2.87
CA THR A 629 -14.92 -28.36 -1.59
C THR A 629 -15.62 -29.70 -1.83
N LEU A 630 -16.65 -29.74 -2.68
CA LEU A 630 -17.37 -30.97 -3.06
C LEU A 630 -16.50 -31.92 -3.89
N LEU A 631 -15.73 -31.41 -4.86
CA LEU A 631 -14.81 -32.20 -5.67
C LEU A 631 -13.65 -32.78 -4.83
N THR A 632 -13.16 -32.04 -3.84
CA THR A 632 -12.09 -32.52 -2.95
C THR A 632 -12.58 -33.63 -2.02
N ILE A 633 -13.86 -33.58 -1.61
CA ILE A 633 -14.51 -34.64 -0.82
C ILE A 633 -14.75 -35.90 -1.68
N LEU A 634 -15.10 -35.75 -2.96
CA LEU A 634 -15.39 -36.88 -3.86
C LEU A 634 -14.13 -37.54 -4.44
N ASN A 635 -13.01 -36.82 -4.53
CA ASN A 635 -11.73 -37.35 -5.04
C ASN A 635 -10.79 -37.90 -3.95
N SER A 636 -11.25 -37.98 -2.69
CA SER A 636 -10.53 -38.75 -1.67
C SER A 636 -10.87 -40.23 -1.84
N PRO A 637 -9.91 -41.11 -2.19
CA PRO A 637 -10.16 -42.53 -2.25
C PRO A 637 -10.47 -43.03 -0.83
N LEU A 638 -11.60 -43.73 -0.68
CA LEU A 638 -11.92 -44.56 0.48
C LEU A 638 -10.98 -45.77 0.53
#